data_AF-A0A0E3UV06-F1
#
_entry.id   AF-A0A0E3UV06-F1
#
_cell.length_a   1.000
_cell.length_b   1.000
_cell.length_c   1.000
_cell.angle_alpha   90.00
_cell.angle_beta   90.00
_cell.angle_gamma   90.00
#
_symmetry.space_group_name_H-M   'P 1'
#
loop_
_entity.id
_entity.type
_entity.pdbx_description
1 polymer ?
#
loop_
_entity_poly.entity_id
_entity_poly.type
_entity_poly.pdbx_seq_one_letter_code
_entity_poly.pdbx_strand_id
1 'polypeptide(L)'
;MKNIEKYVKSSLKKKITVNRALIILFMITGSFSMSAQGDYIIKSNALGRNSFAKNGYVFGDNSIVGSKDGKDVDKIKEILGKLKELNDQKKDLEKELRNTTDTEKQAELRIKISEKELEITKEENKLLGIVPDGGNNSYAIGNETTTLGKNTFTIGDKSYTKGDKTYSLGDKNEVYGDSNQVHGNNNKVGTEEKTIKGNLVFGNDNKVYSETLTSSGTEHGSGKFVPQTPKAKYNENEIFGNKNKVYGDENISFGSNNIIGTDKKKVEKNIVLGSNVTIDGISNAIVFGDKSTAVKDAVSFGNDKKQRKLKFVAKGTDKTDAVNVEQLDDYAKKEELSKYLKSEDVDVKSANNYISVSGTGKKYTLTFNKDELAKDLDLSNNTTLKGKANANADNIDITTWQTKLGNGEIADGNTGLVTGGKVYTELNKKLSDITVAGDTYITATKDTNDKSKYTLAFNKEKLVNDLDLSNNATLKGKANVNADNIDITTWQTKLGNGEIADGNTGLVTGGKVYTELNKKLSDITVAGDTYITATKDTNDKSKYTLAFNKEKLVNDLDLSNNATLKGKANANADNIDITTWQTKLGNGEIADGNTGLVTGGKVYTELNKKLDIDAKNITDDGVATLTTKLGTGEIKDNNNNLVTGGTVKKYITEEINNINTKVSGKLSSEDVDVKGDEYITVNKDVQKPNHYSLVFDKDKLATDLDLSKNTKLTEQFNKYALLDGSNLESNEFNLNVWQNKLGNGKIVSGNTGLVKGGDIFTYVNNIKQELNNQATQDLSNKLDKDGTNLDDASIVKLTNKLSEGSDLTTPTNRLVTDTKVGEALKGKLDINANNLTTEGETNLINKLSKDSDISEPNNRLVTDTQVNEHLKNNYYNKADVDAKVSNISNTVVETNKKSELALGGVANAVAMANLVQVNSYSKHRHNLSAAYGYYGGAHALAVGFSGTNEERNFVYKLSGSVNNKGNLAFGVGAGVMLGEENDYIESTEVKKLKETVKEQRDKISNLEKKLDEVLKLIKK
;
A
#
# COMPACT_ATOMS: atom_id res chain seq x y z
N MET A 1 5.86 -5.20 -49.73
CA MET A 1 5.83 -4.57 -51.07
C MET A 1 5.51 -3.07 -51.06
N LYS A 2 4.29 -2.59 -50.77
CA LYS A 2 3.93 -1.15 -50.88
C LYS A 2 4.93 -0.19 -50.18
N ASN A 3 5.44 -0.55 -49.00
CA ASN A 3 6.42 0.27 -48.28
C ASN A 3 7.80 0.31 -48.97
N ILE A 4 8.24 -0.79 -49.60
CA ILE A 4 9.49 -0.87 -50.38
C ILE A 4 9.35 -0.02 -51.65
N GLU A 5 8.23 -0.12 -52.36
CA GLU A 5 7.92 0.72 -53.53
C GLU A 5 7.90 2.21 -53.15
N LYS A 6 7.31 2.56 -51.99
CA LYS A 6 7.29 3.93 -51.46
C LYS A 6 8.70 4.43 -51.11
N TYR A 7 9.54 3.60 -50.49
CA TYR A 7 10.91 3.96 -50.13
C TYR A 7 11.77 4.20 -51.37
N VAL A 8 11.80 3.25 -52.31
CA VAL A 8 12.57 3.36 -53.57
C VAL A 8 12.12 4.57 -54.41
N LYS A 9 10.81 4.84 -54.50
CA LYS A 9 10.28 6.04 -55.19
C LYS A 9 10.58 7.36 -54.46
N SER A 10 10.83 7.33 -53.14
CA SER A 10 11.22 8.53 -52.38
C SER A 10 12.72 8.82 -52.43
N SER A 11 13.55 7.80 -52.64
CA SER A 11 15.00 7.94 -52.81
C SER A 11 15.37 8.56 -54.15
N LEU A 12 14.84 8.01 -55.25
CA LEU A 12 15.23 8.36 -56.61
C LEU A 12 14.72 9.76 -57.00
N LYS A 13 15.61 10.75 -56.98
CA LYS A 13 15.25 12.17 -57.24
C LYS A 13 14.86 12.51 -58.69
N LYS A 14 14.88 11.55 -59.61
CA LYS A 14 14.43 11.72 -61.01
C LYS A 14 13.31 10.74 -61.36
N LYS A 15 12.37 11.20 -62.18
CA LYS A 15 11.31 10.39 -62.80
C LYS A 15 11.91 9.36 -63.77
N ILE A 16 12.41 8.25 -63.24
CA ILE A 16 12.57 7.01 -64.00
C ILE A 16 11.26 6.24 -63.82
N THR A 17 10.58 5.93 -64.92
CA THR A 17 9.33 5.14 -64.92
C THR A 17 9.66 3.67 -64.67
N VAL A 18 10.05 3.33 -63.44
CA VAL A 18 10.34 1.94 -63.04
C VAL A 18 9.03 1.17 -63.01
N ASN A 19 8.81 0.40 -64.08
CA ASN A 19 7.58 -0.33 -64.31
C ASN A 19 7.48 -1.50 -63.31
N ARG A 20 6.32 -1.71 -62.67
CA ARG A 20 6.16 -2.71 -61.58
C ARG A 20 6.54 -4.13 -62.01
N ALA A 21 6.34 -4.45 -63.29
CA ALA A 21 6.74 -5.72 -63.88
C ALA A 21 8.25 -5.98 -63.78
N LEU A 22 9.11 -4.95 -63.89
CA LEU A 22 10.56 -5.11 -63.89
C LEU A 22 11.10 -5.50 -62.50
N ILE A 23 10.54 -4.92 -61.44
CA ILE A 23 10.89 -5.26 -60.03
C ILE A 23 10.36 -6.65 -59.67
N ILE A 24 9.14 -6.99 -60.11
CA ILE A 24 8.52 -8.29 -59.85
C ILE A 24 9.28 -9.41 -60.59
N LEU A 25 9.72 -9.17 -61.83
CA LEU A 25 10.58 -10.10 -62.57
C LEU A 25 11.90 -10.35 -61.81
N PHE A 26 12.57 -9.27 -61.36
CA PHE A 26 13.81 -9.35 -60.58
C PHE A 26 13.69 -10.12 -59.24
N MET A 27 12.53 -10.05 -58.58
CA MET A 27 12.30 -10.75 -57.31
C MET A 27 11.82 -12.20 -57.47
N ILE A 28 11.19 -12.54 -58.60
CA ILE A 28 10.67 -13.90 -58.85
C ILE A 28 11.73 -14.81 -59.47
N THR A 29 12.62 -14.29 -60.33
CA THR A 29 13.64 -15.10 -61.02
C THR A 29 14.97 -15.17 -60.26
N GLY A 30 14.92 -15.54 -58.98
CA GLY A 30 16.13 -15.79 -58.20
C GLY A 30 16.98 -16.87 -58.88
N SER A 31 18.15 -16.47 -59.40
CA SER A 31 19.00 -17.17 -60.38
C SER A 31 18.73 -16.81 -61.86
N PHE A 32 19.36 -15.72 -62.33
CA PHE A 32 19.85 -15.68 -63.72
C PHE A 32 21.19 -16.43 -63.81
N SER A 33 21.14 -17.76 -63.76
CA SER A 33 22.26 -18.58 -64.24
C SER A 33 22.21 -18.64 -65.77
N MET A 34 22.56 -17.53 -66.43
CA MET A 34 22.99 -17.61 -67.83
C MET A 34 24.33 -18.34 -67.85
N SER A 35 24.30 -19.59 -68.31
CA SER A 35 25.49 -20.41 -68.49
C SER A 35 26.47 -19.70 -69.43
N ALA A 36 27.67 -19.40 -68.93
CA ALA A 36 28.68 -18.72 -69.71
C ALA A 36 29.26 -19.62 -70.80
N GLN A 37 29.05 -19.26 -72.06
CA GLN A 37 29.81 -19.73 -73.22
C GLN A 37 29.79 -18.64 -74.30
N GLY A 38 30.97 -18.12 -74.67
CA GLY A 38 31.16 -17.16 -75.76
C GLY A 38 31.71 -15.79 -75.32
N ASP A 39 32.85 -15.38 -75.89
CA ASP A 39 33.66 -14.22 -75.49
C ASP A 39 33.12 -12.83 -75.89
N TYR A 40 31.80 -12.66 -76.08
CA TYR A 40 31.20 -11.45 -76.67
C TYR A 40 30.21 -10.70 -75.73
N ILE A 41 30.31 -10.93 -74.42
CA ILE A 41 29.36 -10.48 -73.41
C ILE A 41 29.81 -9.14 -72.78
N ILE A 42 29.61 -8.02 -73.50
CA ILE A 42 29.75 -6.65 -72.94
C ILE A 42 28.47 -5.83 -73.13
N LYS A 43 27.87 -5.84 -74.33
CA LYS A 43 26.61 -5.10 -74.60
C LYS A 43 25.35 -5.81 -74.10
N SER A 44 25.32 -7.15 -74.09
CA SER A 44 24.13 -7.92 -73.67
C SER A 44 23.78 -7.74 -72.19
N ASN A 45 24.81 -7.54 -71.36
CA ASN A 45 24.65 -7.46 -69.90
C ASN A 45 24.58 -6.02 -69.39
N ALA A 46 24.80 -5.03 -70.25
CA ALA A 46 24.75 -3.60 -69.92
C ALA A 46 23.56 -2.93 -70.61
N LEU A 47 22.42 -2.93 -69.93
CA LEU A 47 21.20 -2.24 -70.35
C LEU A 47 21.27 -0.76 -69.93
N GLY A 48 22.11 -0.01 -70.64
CA GLY A 48 22.30 1.44 -70.48
C GLY A 48 23.41 1.98 -71.37
N ARG A 49 23.39 3.27 -71.69
CA ARG A 49 24.38 3.90 -72.57
C ARG A 49 25.67 4.18 -71.83
N ASN A 50 26.79 3.98 -72.52
CA ASN A 50 28.15 4.15 -71.98
C ASN A 50 28.35 3.36 -70.67
N SER A 51 27.85 2.12 -70.63
CA SER A 51 27.91 1.25 -69.46
C SER A 51 28.68 -0.03 -69.75
N PHE A 52 29.28 -0.63 -68.72
CA PHE A 52 30.14 -1.82 -68.84
C PHE A 52 29.76 -2.90 -67.84
N ALA A 53 29.46 -4.11 -68.32
CA ALA A 53 29.20 -5.29 -67.51
C ALA A 53 29.79 -6.53 -68.19
N LYS A 54 30.61 -7.29 -67.47
CA LYS A 54 31.15 -8.59 -67.89
C LYS A 54 31.22 -9.46 -66.62
N ASN A 55 30.67 -10.67 -66.69
CA ASN A 55 30.36 -11.57 -65.56
C ASN A 55 29.32 -11.08 -64.52
N GLY A 56 28.76 -9.88 -64.69
CA GLY A 56 27.63 -9.34 -63.93
C GLY A 56 26.66 -8.58 -64.84
N TYR A 57 25.80 -7.72 -64.29
CA TYR A 57 24.79 -6.95 -65.05
C TYR A 57 24.71 -5.47 -64.65
N VAL A 58 24.50 -4.59 -65.63
CA VAL A 58 24.24 -3.16 -65.42
C VAL A 58 22.88 -2.78 -66.01
N PHE A 59 22.11 -1.99 -65.26
CA PHE A 59 20.85 -1.39 -65.68
C PHE A 59 20.88 0.13 -65.39
N GLY A 60 21.27 0.94 -66.36
CA GLY A 60 21.39 2.40 -66.24
C GLY A 60 22.59 2.99 -67.00
N ASP A 61 22.55 4.30 -67.26
CA ASP A 61 23.55 5.02 -68.08
C ASP A 61 24.81 5.37 -67.28
N ASN A 62 25.99 5.23 -67.90
CA ASN A 62 27.32 5.52 -67.34
C ASN A 62 27.68 4.68 -66.09
N SER A 63 27.26 3.41 -66.08
CA SER A 63 27.36 2.52 -64.91
C SER A 63 28.25 1.31 -65.18
N ILE A 64 28.96 0.82 -64.15
CA ILE A 64 30.03 -0.18 -64.27
C ILE A 64 29.84 -1.32 -63.26
N VAL A 65 29.96 -2.57 -63.71
CA VAL A 65 30.25 -3.74 -62.87
C VAL A 65 31.65 -4.28 -63.20
N GLY A 66 32.47 -4.54 -62.18
CA GLY A 66 33.86 -4.98 -62.38
C GLY A 66 34.52 -5.63 -61.16
N SER A 67 35.86 -5.77 -61.21
CA SER A 67 36.64 -6.34 -60.11
C SER A 67 36.79 -5.39 -58.92
N LYS A 68 36.80 -5.98 -57.72
CA LYS A 68 37.09 -5.30 -56.44
C LYS A 68 38.47 -4.64 -56.41
N ASP A 69 39.44 -5.13 -57.17
CA ASP A 69 40.78 -4.53 -57.22
C ASP A 69 40.82 -3.18 -57.96
N GLY A 70 39.83 -2.91 -58.80
CA GLY A 70 39.67 -1.66 -59.54
C GLY A 70 40.64 -1.44 -60.71
N LYS A 71 41.56 -2.38 -61.03
CA LYS A 71 42.72 -2.12 -61.93
C LYS A 71 42.36 -1.56 -63.31
N ASP A 72 41.22 -1.97 -63.86
CA ASP A 72 40.76 -1.52 -65.17
C ASP A 72 39.63 -0.49 -65.11
N VAL A 73 39.13 -0.14 -63.93
CA VAL A 73 37.95 0.72 -63.77
C VAL A 73 38.20 2.12 -64.34
N ASP A 74 39.39 2.69 -64.16
CA ASP A 74 39.69 4.02 -64.68
C ASP A 74 39.93 4.01 -66.20
N LYS A 75 40.51 2.93 -66.76
CA LYS A 75 40.58 2.71 -68.21
C LYS A 75 39.18 2.59 -68.82
N ILE A 76 38.30 1.81 -68.16
CA ILE A 76 36.89 1.66 -68.55
C ILE A 76 36.21 3.04 -68.52
N LYS A 77 36.35 3.83 -67.45
CA LYS A 77 35.78 5.19 -67.38
C LYS A 77 36.31 6.11 -68.49
N GLU A 78 37.59 6.05 -68.82
CA GLU A 78 38.17 6.85 -69.91
C GLU A 78 37.56 6.48 -71.27
N ILE A 79 37.47 5.18 -71.57
CA ILE A 79 36.88 4.66 -72.81
C ILE A 79 35.38 4.98 -72.87
N LEU A 80 34.63 4.80 -71.77
CA LEU A 80 33.21 5.16 -71.67
C LEU A 80 32.98 6.68 -71.79
N GLY A 81 33.91 7.51 -71.31
CA GLY A 81 33.90 8.96 -71.49
C GLY A 81 34.07 9.37 -72.95
N LYS A 82 35.05 8.77 -73.65
CA LYS A 82 35.25 8.96 -75.10
C LYS A 82 34.05 8.47 -75.91
N LEU A 83 33.51 7.30 -75.58
CA LEU A 83 32.30 6.77 -76.19
C LEU A 83 31.10 7.69 -76.00
N LYS A 84 30.94 8.29 -74.82
CA LYS A 84 29.90 9.29 -74.58
C LYS A 84 30.06 10.51 -75.50
N GLU A 85 31.27 11.06 -75.60
CA GLU A 85 31.57 12.22 -76.45
C GLU A 85 31.27 11.92 -77.93
N LEU A 86 31.74 10.77 -78.44
CA LEU A 86 31.50 10.34 -79.82
C LEU A 86 30.01 10.10 -80.11
N ASN A 87 29.26 9.50 -79.17
CA ASN A 87 27.81 9.30 -79.30
C ASN A 87 27.04 10.63 -79.26
N ASP A 88 27.44 11.58 -78.41
CA ASP A 88 26.82 12.91 -78.37
C ASP A 88 27.10 13.66 -79.69
N GLN A 89 28.34 13.63 -80.22
CA GLN A 89 28.68 14.19 -81.54
C GLN A 89 27.87 13.55 -82.69
N LYS A 90 27.77 12.21 -82.72
CA LYS A 90 26.96 11.49 -83.72
C LYS A 90 25.49 11.94 -83.68
N LYS A 91 24.92 12.05 -82.48
CA LYS A 91 23.52 12.44 -82.27
C LYS A 91 23.23 13.86 -82.78
N ASP A 92 24.17 14.79 -82.65
CA ASP A 92 24.03 16.14 -83.19
C ASP A 92 24.11 16.16 -84.73
N LEU A 93 25.00 15.35 -85.34
CA LEU A 93 25.01 15.16 -86.80
C LEU A 93 23.71 14.53 -87.33
N GLU A 94 23.17 13.52 -86.64
CA GLU A 94 21.86 12.95 -86.99
C GLU A 94 20.72 13.97 -86.85
N LYS A 95 20.83 14.91 -85.90
CA LYS A 95 19.84 15.98 -85.70
C LYS A 95 19.94 17.00 -86.83
N GLU A 96 21.14 17.33 -87.29
CA GLU A 96 21.32 18.16 -88.49
C GLU A 96 20.78 17.44 -89.74
N LEU A 97 21.04 16.14 -89.89
CA LEU A 97 20.54 15.33 -91.01
C LEU A 97 19.01 15.31 -91.09
N ARG A 98 18.33 15.20 -89.95
CA ARG A 98 16.86 15.24 -89.86
C ARG A 98 16.27 16.62 -90.17
N ASN A 99 17.07 17.69 -90.08
CA ASN A 99 16.62 19.08 -90.21
C ASN A 99 17.01 19.72 -91.55
N THR A 100 17.77 19.04 -92.42
CA THR A 100 18.15 19.54 -93.75
C THR A 100 17.40 18.84 -94.87
N THR A 101 16.93 19.60 -95.86
CA THR A 101 16.30 19.09 -97.10
C THR A 101 17.25 19.09 -98.30
N ASP A 102 18.47 19.58 -98.13
CA ASP A 102 19.52 19.62 -99.16
C ASP A 102 20.13 18.22 -99.35
N THR A 103 20.04 17.68 -100.57
CA THR A 103 20.46 16.32 -100.92
C THR A 103 21.97 16.10 -100.81
N GLU A 104 22.79 17.08 -101.19
CA GLU A 104 24.25 16.99 -101.08
C GLU A 104 24.67 17.05 -99.61
N LYS A 105 24.07 17.98 -98.85
CA LYS A 105 24.30 18.08 -97.41
C LYS A 105 23.82 16.84 -96.65
N GLN A 106 22.73 16.19 -97.08
CA GLN A 106 22.31 14.89 -96.54
C GLN A 106 23.32 13.78 -96.83
N ALA A 107 23.95 13.76 -98.01
CA ALA A 107 25.01 12.80 -98.34
C ALA A 107 26.26 13.02 -97.47
N GLU A 108 26.73 14.27 -97.34
CA GLU A 108 27.84 14.61 -96.43
C GLU A 108 27.58 14.20 -94.97
N LEU A 109 26.39 14.51 -94.45
CA LEU A 109 26.05 14.20 -93.07
C LEU A 109 25.96 12.69 -92.82
N ARG A 110 25.47 11.90 -93.80
CA ARG A 110 25.51 10.44 -93.73
C ARG A 110 26.94 9.90 -93.66
N ILE A 111 27.87 10.44 -94.46
CA ILE A 111 29.28 10.08 -94.41
C ILE A 111 29.87 10.39 -93.02
N LYS A 112 29.70 11.61 -92.51
CA LYS A 112 30.18 12.04 -91.18
C LYS A 112 29.59 11.19 -90.04
N ILE A 113 28.32 10.77 -90.15
CA ILE A 113 27.69 9.85 -89.20
C ILE A 113 28.35 8.47 -89.24
N SER A 114 28.60 7.91 -90.43
CA SER A 114 29.29 6.61 -90.56
C SER A 114 30.76 6.65 -90.14
N GLU A 115 31.46 7.77 -90.34
CA GLU A 115 32.80 8.00 -89.76
C GLU A 115 32.75 7.96 -88.23
N LYS A 116 31.76 8.62 -87.60
CA LYS A 116 31.55 8.57 -86.14
C LYS A 116 31.14 7.19 -85.66
N GLU A 117 30.34 6.43 -86.40
CA GLU A 117 30.04 5.03 -86.08
C GLU A 117 31.29 4.15 -86.10
N LEU A 118 32.21 4.39 -87.04
CA LEU A 118 33.49 3.69 -87.10
C LEU A 118 34.41 4.07 -85.91
N GLU A 119 34.45 5.34 -85.51
CA GLU A 119 35.17 5.79 -84.31
C GLU A 119 34.59 5.16 -83.03
N ILE A 120 33.26 5.18 -82.87
CA ILE A 120 32.55 4.52 -81.76
C ILE A 120 32.92 3.03 -81.74
N THR A 121 32.81 2.32 -82.86
CA THR A 121 33.14 0.89 -82.94
C THR A 121 34.60 0.60 -82.56
N LYS A 122 35.56 1.43 -83.00
CA LYS A 122 36.97 1.32 -82.60
C LYS A 122 37.17 1.52 -81.10
N GLU A 123 36.46 2.44 -80.48
CA GLU A 123 36.55 2.73 -79.05
C GLU A 123 35.84 1.65 -78.21
N GLU A 124 34.69 1.13 -78.65
CA GLU A 124 34.00 -0.02 -78.05
C GLU A 124 34.85 -1.29 -78.08
N ASN A 125 35.59 -1.53 -79.17
CA ASN A 125 36.49 -2.68 -79.27
C ASN A 125 37.62 -2.67 -78.23
N LYS A 126 37.98 -1.50 -77.66
CA LYS A 126 38.93 -1.44 -76.54
C LYS A 126 38.37 -2.04 -75.26
N LEU A 127 37.05 -2.01 -75.06
CA LEU A 127 36.38 -2.65 -73.92
C LEU A 127 36.42 -4.19 -74.04
N LEU A 128 36.36 -4.74 -75.25
CA LEU A 128 36.45 -6.20 -75.49
C LEU A 128 37.79 -6.78 -74.99
N GLY A 129 38.88 -6.03 -75.18
CA GLY A 129 40.22 -6.39 -74.72
C GLY A 129 40.44 -6.31 -73.21
N ILE A 130 39.46 -5.83 -72.43
CA ILE A 130 39.55 -5.78 -70.97
C ILE A 130 39.05 -7.12 -70.40
N VAL A 131 39.86 -7.72 -69.52
CA VAL A 131 39.54 -8.96 -68.79
C VAL A 131 39.28 -8.60 -67.32
N PRO A 132 38.03 -8.31 -66.93
CA PRO A 132 37.72 -7.96 -65.55
C PRO A 132 37.74 -9.22 -64.68
N ASP A 133 38.74 -9.31 -63.81
CA ASP A 133 38.89 -10.36 -62.79
C ASP A 133 37.89 -10.20 -61.63
N GLY A 134 36.59 -10.25 -61.91
CA GLY A 134 35.52 -10.09 -60.91
C GLY A 134 34.15 -9.82 -61.53
N GLY A 135 33.22 -9.30 -60.73
CA GLY A 135 31.85 -9.00 -61.18
C GLY A 135 30.87 -10.18 -61.11
N ASN A 136 31.33 -11.42 -60.87
CA ASN A 136 30.50 -12.63 -60.81
C ASN A 136 29.27 -12.44 -59.90
N ASN A 137 28.07 -12.65 -60.45
CA ASN A 137 26.78 -12.49 -59.77
C ASN A 137 26.56 -11.08 -59.16
N SER A 138 27.22 -10.05 -59.70
CA SER A 138 27.10 -8.67 -59.22
C SER A 138 26.25 -7.81 -60.15
N TYR A 139 25.54 -6.83 -59.59
CA TYR A 139 24.59 -5.99 -60.33
C TYR A 139 24.72 -4.52 -59.92
N ALA A 140 24.65 -3.62 -60.90
CA ALA A 140 24.46 -2.18 -60.69
C ALA A 140 23.15 -1.72 -61.35
N ILE A 141 22.26 -1.08 -60.59
CA ILE A 141 20.97 -0.57 -61.06
C ILE A 141 20.86 0.92 -60.69
N GLY A 142 20.89 1.80 -61.69
CA GLY A 142 20.99 3.24 -61.49
C GLY A 142 21.97 3.88 -62.47
N ASN A 143 21.92 5.21 -62.59
CA ASN A 143 22.81 5.97 -63.45
C ASN A 143 24.06 6.42 -62.68
N GLU A 144 25.20 6.47 -63.36
CA GLU A 144 26.50 6.83 -62.76
C GLU A 144 26.88 5.91 -61.57
N THR A 145 26.46 4.64 -61.62
CA THR A 145 26.55 3.67 -60.52
C THR A 145 27.68 2.68 -60.74
N THR A 146 28.54 2.45 -59.74
CA THR A 146 29.71 1.57 -59.85
C THR A 146 29.66 0.45 -58.80
N THR A 147 29.81 -0.81 -59.23
CA THR A 147 29.77 -1.99 -58.35
C THR A 147 30.97 -2.90 -58.62
N LEU A 148 31.86 -3.02 -57.64
CA LEU A 148 33.15 -3.72 -57.77
C LEU A 148 33.24 -4.86 -56.74
N GLY A 149 33.21 -6.11 -57.20
CA GLY A 149 33.24 -7.30 -56.33
C GLY A 149 32.45 -8.49 -56.86
N LYS A 150 32.36 -9.55 -56.05
CA LYS A 150 31.65 -10.80 -56.32
C LYS A 150 30.41 -10.94 -55.42
N ASN A 151 29.28 -11.31 -56.02
CA ASN A 151 27.95 -11.39 -55.37
C ASN A 151 27.52 -10.05 -54.72
N THR A 152 27.79 -8.93 -55.40
CA THR A 152 27.63 -7.58 -54.85
C THR A 152 26.56 -6.80 -55.61
N PHE A 153 25.72 -6.06 -54.89
CA PHE A 153 24.49 -5.48 -55.42
C PHE A 153 24.38 -4.00 -55.06
N THR A 154 24.32 -3.12 -56.06
CA THR A 154 24.10 -1.68 -55.86
C THR A 154 22.86 -1.23 -56.61
N ILE A 155 21.90 -0.64 -55.90
CA ILE A 155 20.79 0.11 -56.48
C ILE A 155 20.86 1.57 -56.03
N GLY A 156 20.78 2.52 -56.95
CA GLY A 156 20.64 3.95 -56.68
C GLY A 156 21.55 4.80 -57.56
N ASP A 157 21.08 6.00 -57.92
CA ASP A 157 21.82 6.92 -58.78
C ASP A 157 23.08 7.43 -58.06
N LYS A 158 24.21 7.48 -58.78
CA LYS A 158 25.52 7.97 -58.31
C LYS A 158 26.09 7.20 -57.11
N SER A 159 25.70 5.95 -56.92
CA SER A 159 26.18 5.09 -55.84
C SER A 159 27.42 4.29 -56.25
N TYR A 160 28.35 4.12 -55.31
CA TYR A 160 29.62 3.42 -55.46
C TYR A 160 29.76 2.34 -54.39
N THR A 161 30.05 1.11 -54.80
CA THR A 161 30.24 -0.04 -53.90
C THR A 161 31.48 -0.83 -54.32
N LYS A 162 32.46 -1.01 -53.43
CA LYS A 162 33.70 -1.78 -53.65
C LYS A 162 33.90 -2.80 -52.53
N GLY A 163 33.49 -4.04 -52.77
CA GLY A 163 33.54 -5.15 -51.81
C GLY A 163 32.73 -6.35 -52.27
N ASP A 164 33.01 -7.52 -51.71
CA ASP A 164 32.34 -8.79 -52.01
C ASP A 164 31.14 -9.03 -51.07
N LYS A 165 30.08 -9.68 -51.57
CA LYS A 165 28.85 -9.99 -50.80
C LYS A 165 28.17 -8.75 -50.18
N THR A 166 28.36 -7.58 -50.76
CA THR A 166 27.89 -6.29 -50.22
C THR A 166 26.62 -5.84 -50.94
N TYR A 167 25.68 -5.27 -50.20
CA TYR A 167 24.39 -4.78 -50.67
C TYR A 167 24.25 -3.29 -50.34
N SER A 168 23.97 -2.46 -51.34
CA SER A 168 23.81 -1.01 -51.21
C SER A 168 22.55 -0.57 -51.94
N LEU A 169 21.58 0.02 -51.23
CA LEU A 169 20.28 0.44 -51.74
C LEU A 169 19.98 1.90 -51.36
N GLY A 170 20.01 2.79 -52.34
CA GLY A 170 19.73 4.22 -52.21
C GLY A 170 20.74 5.06 -52.98
N ASP A 171 20.39 6.33 -53.20
CA ASP A 171 21.17 7.25 -54.04
C ASP A 171 22.41 7.77 -53.30
N LYS A 172 23.52 7.93 -54.02
CA LYS A 172 24.80 8.49 -53.53
C LYS A 172 25.42 7.75 -52.34
N ASN A 173 25.17 6.45 -52.20
CA ASN A 173 25.87 5.65 -51.21
C ASN A 173 27.31 5.38 -51.67
N GLU A 174 28.25 5.39 -50.74
CA GLU A 174 29.67 5.16 -50.97
C GLU A 174 30.14 4.09 -49.97
N VAL A 175 30.37 2.88 -50.45
CA VAL A 175 30.55 1.68 -49.61
C VAL A 175 31.84 0.95 -49.98
N TYR A 176 32.72 0.73 -49.00
CA TYR A 176 34.02 0.10 -49.14
C TYR A 176 34.20 -1.06 -48.14
N GLY A 177 34.45 -2.25 -48.68
CA GLY A 177 34.63 -3.50 -47.95
C GLY A 177 33.42 -4.44 -48.01
N ASP A 178 33.58 -5.60 -47.36
CA ASP A 178 32.82 -6.81 -47.67
C ASP A 178 31.61 -7.03 -46.76
N SER A 179 30.63 -7.82 -47.21
CA SER A 179 29.47 -8.23 -46.41
C SER A 179 28.66 -7.07 -45.80
N ASN A 180 28.77 -5.84 -46.31
CA ASN A 180 28.04 -4.69 -45.78
C ASN A 180 26.61 -4.65 -46.34
N GLN A 181 25.67 -4.10 -45.57
CA GLN A 181 24.26 -3.94 -45.94
C GLN A 181 23.83 -2.49 -45.67
N VAL A 182 23.78 -1.67 -46.71
CA VAL A 182 23.59 -0.22 -46.62
C VAL A 182 22.29 0.19 -47.31
N HIS A 183 21.39 0.87 -46.59
CA HIS A 183 20.03 1.15 -47.02
C HIS A 183 19.61 2.59 -46.69
N GLY A 184 19.12 3.32 -47.69
CA GLY A 184 18.88 4.78 -47.62
C GLY A 184 19.97 5.55 -48.36
N ASN A 185 19.96 6.88 -48.29
CA ASN A 185 20.70 7.72 -49.24
C ASN A 185 21.90 8.45 -48.59
N ASN A 186 22.92 8.76 -49.39
CA ASN A 186 24.09 9.55 -49.02
C ASN A 186 24.89 8.97 -47.83
N ASN A 187 24.87 7.64 -47.65
CA ASN A 187 25.64 6.95 -46.63
C ASN A 187 27.09 6.72 -47.09
N LYS A 188 28.06 6.94 -46.22
CA LYS A 188 29.49 6.61 -46.43
C LYS A 188 29.90 5.53 -45.45
N VAL A 189 30.32 4.37 -45.96
CA VAL A 189 30.57 3.16 -45.16
C VAL A 189 31.94 2.62 -45.56
N GLY A 190 32.97 2.90 -44.75
CA GLY A 190 34.37 2.69 -45.09
C GLY A 190 34.96 3.80 -45.97
N THR A 191 36.23 3.65 -46.33
CA THR A 191 36.92 4.45 -47.37
C THR A 191 37.80 3.52 -48.22
N GLU A 192 38.37 4.03 -49.31
CA GLU A 192 39.30 3.27 -50.16
C GLU A 192 40.53 2.77 -49.39
N GLU A 193 41.06 3.57 -48.45
CA GLU A 193 42.16 3.19 -47.55
C GLU A 193 41.72 2.25 -46.39
N LYS A 194 40.45 2.36 -45.98
CA LYS A 194 39.90 1.75 -44.76
C LYS A 194 38.63 1.00 -45.09
N THR A 195 38.80 -0.16 -45.70
CA THR A 195 37.71 -1.10 -46.00
C THR A 195 37.20 -1.74 -44.70
N ILE A 196 35.88 -1.84 -44.57
CA ILE A 196 35.22 -2.35 -43.36
C ILE A 196 34.25 -3.48 -43.72
N LYS A 197 33.99 -4.42 -42.78
CA LYS A 197 33.26 -5.66 -43.10
C LYS A 197 32.12 -5.97 -42.14
N GLY A 198 30.93 -6.22 -42.69
CA GLY A 198 29.79 -6.77 -41.95
C GLY A 198 28.84 -5.73 -41.33
N ASN A 199 28.91 -4.47 -41.77
CA ASN A 199 28.12 -3.38 -41.20
C ASN A 199 26.68 -3.40 -41.74
N LEU A 200 25.71 -3.15 -40.85
CA LEU A 200 24.31 -2.95 -41.16
C LEU A 200 23.96 -1.48 -40.98
N VAL A 201 23.59 -0.77 -42.04
CA VAL A 201 23.34 0.68 -42.02
C VAL A 201 22.00 0.99 -42.66
N PHE A 202 21.07 1.54 -41.88
CA PHE A 202 19.74 1.96 -42.31
C PHE A 202 19.48 3.44 -42.00
N GLY A 203 19.12 4.19 -43.03
CA GLY A 203 18.77 5.61 -42.97
C GLY A 203 19.64 6.46 -43.88
N ASN A 204 19.74 7.77 -43.64
CA ASN A 204 20.39 8.70 -44.55
C ASN A 204 21.55 9.46 -43.89
N ASP A 205 22.50 9.92 -44.70
CA ASP A 205 23.65 10.75 -44.30
C ASP A 205 24.57 10.10 -43.24
N ASN A 206 24.51 8.78 -43.03
CA ASN A 206 25.36 8.11 -42.04
C ASN A 206 26.80 7.96 -42.55
N LYS A 207 27.75 7.96 -41.63
CA LYS A 207 29.18 7.88 -41.90
C LYS A 207 29.83 6.86 -40.95
N VAL A 208 30.21 5.71 -41.47
CA VAL A 208 30.83 4.61 -40.69
C VAL A 208 32.26 4.43 -41.15
N TYR A 209 33.20 4.43 -40.20
CA TYR A 209 34.63 4.30 -40.43
C TYR A 209 35.23 3.35 -39.38
N SER A 210 36.29 2.61 -39.72
CA SER A 210 37.03 1.80 -38.75
C SER A 210 38.51 1.64 -39.16
N GLU A 211 39.29 0.91 -38.36
CA GLU A 211 40.57 0.29 -38.69
C GLU A 211 40.44 -0.68 -39.88
N THR A 212 41.45 -0.65 -40.74
CA THR A 212 41.56 -1.62 -41.84
C THR A 212 41.85 -3.00 -41.26
N LEU A 213 40.99 -3.97 -41.52
CA LEU A 213 41.25 -5.38 -41.24
C LEU A 213 42.54 -5.81 -41.96
N THR A 214 43.62 -6.04 -41.21
CA THR A 214 44.86 -6.62 -41.75
C THR A 214 44.64 -8.11 -42.04
N SER A 215 44.05 -8.38 -43.21
CA SER A 215 43.64 -9.72 -43.63
C SER A 215 44.83 -10.60 -44.00
N SER A 216 45.33 -11.38 -43.04
CA SER A 216 46.19 -12.55 -43.30
C SER A 216 45.53 -13.83 -42.77
N GLY A 217 44.75 -14.46 -43.66
CA GLY A 217 44.04 -15.70 -43.39
C GLY A 217 43.54 -16.29 -44.71
N THR A 218 44.44 -16.98 -45.41
CA THR A 218 44.19 -17.57 -46.73
C THR A 218 43.04 -18.59 -46.70
N GLU A 219 42.28 -18.63 -47.79
CA GLU A 219 41.32 -19.70 -48.07
C GLU A 219 42.00 -21.08 -48.04
N HIS A 220 41.29 -22.11 -47.58
CA HIS A 220 41.35 -23.48 -48.15
C HIS A 220 40.33 -24.41 -47.46
N GLY A 221 39.87 -25.43 -48.19
CA GLY A 221 39.33 -26.65 -47.60
C GLY A 221 37.82 -26.87 -47.76
N SER A 222 37.44 -27.47 -48.88
CA SER A 222 36.15 -28.13 -49.02
C SER A 222 35.97 -29.27 -48.00
N GLY A 223 34.81 -29.33 -47.33
CA GLY A 223 34.30 -30.59 -46.79
C GLY A 223 34.59 -30.93 -45.32
N LYS A 224 34.10 -30.13 -44.37
CA LYS A 224 33.51 -30.68 -43.13
C LYS A 224 32.62 -29.67 -42.42
N PHE A 225 31.38 -30.05 -42.13
CA PHE A 225 30.52 -29.29 -41.21
C PHE A 225 31.02 -29.53 -39.78
N VAL A 226 31.87 -28.63 -39.28
CA VAL A 226 32.21 -28.53 -37.87
C VAL A 226 31.65 -27.19 -37.39
N PRO A 227 30.84 -27.13 -36.33
CA PRO A 227 30.40 -25.87 -35.76
C PRO A 227 31.58 -25.20 -35.05
N GLN A 228 32.43 -24.50 -35.81
CA GLN A 228 33.45 -23.63 -35.24
C GLN A 228 32.83 -22.31 -34.80
N THR A 229 33.22 -21.86 -33.60
CA THR A 229 32.90 -20.54 -33.09
C THR A 229 33.47 -19.45 -34.01
N PRO A 230 32.71 -18.38 -34.30
CA PRO A 230 33.09 -17.40 -35.32
C PRO A 230 34.28 -16.55 -34.86
N LYS A 231 35.43 -16.73 -35.52
CA LYS A 231 36.53 -15.76 -35.47
C LYS A 231 36.31 -14.64 -36.50
N ALA A 232 35.29 -13.82 -36.29
CA ALA A 232 35.31 -12.47 -36.84
C ALA A 232 36.35 -11.67 -36.03
N LYS A 233 37.34 -11.06 -36.69
CA LYS A 233 38.20 -10.04 -36.07
C LYS A 233 37.76 -8.61 -36.46
N TYR A 234 36.44 -8.49 -36.56
CA TYR A 234 35.57 -7.32 -36.44
C TYR A 234 35.42 -6.33 -37.59
N ASN A 235 34.15 -6.03 -37.91
CA ASN A 235 33.63 -4.68 -38.16
C ASN A 235 32.09 -4.62 -38.25
N GLU A 236 31.40 -5.24 -37.30
CA GLU A 236 29.95 -5.51 -37.37
C GLU A 236 29.12 -4.39 -36.69
N ASN A 237 29.20 -3.16 -37.20
CA ASN A 237 28.39 -2.05 -36.65
C ASN A 237 26.93 -2.10 -37.13
N GLU A 238 25.98 -1.79 -36.24
CA GLU A 238 24.54 -1.76 -36.53
C GLU A 238 23.97 -0.34 -36.34
N ILE A 239 23.76 0.39 -37.44
CA ILE A 239 23.43 1.81 -37.43
C ILE A 239 22.01 2.03 -38.01
N PHE A 240 21.10 2.53 -37.19
CA PHE A 240 19.71 2.78 -37.52
C PHE A 240 19.30 4.23 -37.24
N GLY A 241 19.07 5.01 -38.29
CA GLY A 241 18.63 6.41 -38.25
C GLY A 241 19.48 7.30 -39.16
N ASN A 242 19.52 8.60 -38.89
CA ASN A 242 20.12 9.57 -39.83
C ASN A 242 21.29 10.35 -39.23
N LYS A 243 22.26 10.71 -40.08
CA LYS A 243 23.40 11.58 -39.74
C LYS A 243 24.29 11.04 -38.61
N ASN A 244 24.28 9.72 -38.38
CA ASN A 244 25.17 9.11 -37.39
C ASN A 244 26.59 9.02 -37.94
N LYS A 245 27.59 9.26 -37.10
CA LYS A 245 29.01 9.26 -37.45
C LYS A 245 29.76 8.32 -36.50
N VAL A 246 30.20 7.17 -36.99
CA VAL A 246 30.76 6.08 -36.17
C VAL A 246 32.20 5.79 -36.59
N TYR A 247 33.07 5.60 -35.60
CA TYR A 247 34.48 5.33 -35.73
C TYR A 247 34.88 4.15 -34.83
N GLY A 248 35.03 2.97 -35.44
CA GLY A 248 35.38 1.72 -34.77
C GLY A 248 34.36 0.61 -35.01
N ASP A 249 34.28 -0.34 -34.08
CA ASP A 249 33.86 -1.72 -34.35
C ASP A 249 32.73 -2.18 -33.42
N GLU A 250 31.83 -3.05 -33.90
CA GLU A 250 30.76 -3.65 -33.06
C GLU A 250 29.86 -2.61 -32.35
N ASN A 251 29.78 -1.37 -32.85
CA ASN A 251 28.92 -0.35 -32.25
C ASN A 251 27.49 -0.44 -32.78
N ILE A 252 26.52 -0.37 -31.87
CA ILE A 252 25.09 -0.34 -32.18
C ILE A 252 24.59 1.09 -31.93
N SER A 253 23.88 1.69 -32.88
CA SER A 253 23.32 3.04 -32.75
C SER A 253 21.91 3.14 -33.33
N PHE A 254 20.91 3.25 -32.47
CA PHE A 254 19.54 3.60 -32.83
C PHE A 254 19.25 5.06 -32.45
N GLY A 255 19.02 5.90 -33.46
CA GLY A 255 18.72 7.31 -33.31
C GLY A 255 19.39 8.15 -34.38
N SER A 256 19.45 9.47 -34.20
CA SER A 256 20.01 10.39 -35.20
C SER A 256 21.03 11.35 -34.60
N ASN A 257 21.95 11.81 -35.44
CA ASN A 257 22.99 12.78 -35.10
C ASN A 257 23.91 12.31 -33.95
N ASN A 258 24.15 11.00 -33.83
CA ASN A 258 25.11 10.45 -32.87
C ASN A 258 26.54 10.50 -33.45
N ILE A 259 27.53 10.81 -32.62
CA ILE A 259 28.96 10.76 -32.95
C ILE A 259 29.61 9.74 -32.01
N ILE A 260 29.98 8.58 -32.54
CA ILE A 260 30.53 7.46 -31.76
C ILE A 260 31.99 7.30 -32.16
N GLY A 261 32.91 7.72 -31.28
CA GLY A 261 34.34 7.78 -31.55
C GLY A 261 34.75 8.95 -32.45
N THR A 262 36.05 9.01 -32.72
CA THR A 262 36.67 9.93 -33.68
C THR A 262 37.69 9.20 -34.55
N ASP A 263 38.17 9.86 -35.60
CA ASP A 263 39.23 9.37 -36.48
C ASP A 263 40.53 9.00 -35.72
N LYS A 264 40.81 9.72 -34.62
CA LYS A 264 41.94 9.49 -33.71
C LYS A 264 41.60 8.55 -32.55
N LYS A 265 40.37 8.60 -32.03
CA LYS A 265 39.90 7.77 -30.91
C LYS A 265 38.74 6.89 -31.36
N LYS A 266 39.07 5.80 -32.03
CA LYS A 266 38.11 4.75 -32.38
C LYS A 266 37.60 4.07 -31.10
N VAL A 267 36.40 3.54 -31.16
CA VAL A 267 35.72 2.92 -30.02
C VAL A 267 34.99 1.66 -30.44
N GLU A 268 34.84 0.72 -29.51
CA GLU A 268 34.21 -0.57 -29.77
C GLU A 268 33.07 -0.87 -28.81
N LYS A 269 32.12 -1.70 -29.26
CA LYS A 269 31.06 -2.31 -28.43
C LYS A 269 30.18 -1.31 -27.67
N ASN A 270 30.01 -0.10 -28.20
CA ASN A 270 29.06 0.85 -27.61
C ASN A 270 27.64 0.57 -28.12
N ILE A 271 26.66 0.67 -27.22
CA ILE A 271 25.24 0.57 -27.57
C ILE A 271 24.57 1.91 -27.28
N VAL A 272 24.16 2.63 -28.32
CA VAL A 272 23.54 3.95 -28.24
C VAL A 272 22.08 3.87 -28.65
N LEU A 273 21.19 4.06 -27.68
CA LEU A 273 19.73 4.07 -27.84
C LEU A 273 19.23 5.48 -27.52
N GLY A 274 19.50 6.42 -28.43
CA GLY A 274 19.37 7.86 -28.20
C GLY A 274 19.78 8.68 -29.42
N SER A 275 19.56 9.99 -29.36
CA SER A 275 19.96 10.94 -30.42
C SER A 275 20.87 12.02 -29.84
N ASN A 276 21.64 12.70 -30.69
CA ASN A 276 22.57 13.77 -30.29
C ASN A 276 23.59 13.32 -29.20
N VAL A 277 23.96 12.04 -29.18
CA VAL A 277 24.96 11.47 -28.26
C VAL A 277 26.35 11.62 -28.88
N THR A 278 27.33 12.08 -28.10
CA THR A 278 28.75 12.12 -28.50
C THR A 278 29.57 11.25 -27.55
N ILE A 279 30.33 10.31 -28.10
CA ILE A 279 31.24 9.40 -27.40
C ILE A 279 32.66 9.67 -27.91
N ASP A 280 33.56 10.15 -27.06
CA ASP A 280 34.95 10.45 -27.45
C ASP A 280 35.94 9.51 -26.74
N GLY A 281 36.35 8.43 -27.43
CA GLY A 281 37.35 7.49 -26.92
C GLY A 281 36.90 6.57 -25.78
N ILE A 282 35.59 6.36 -25.61
CA ILE A 282 35.02 5.41 -24.65
C ILE A 282 34.46 4.20 -25.43
N SER A 283 34.93 3.01 -25.08
CA SER A 283 34.41 1.72 -25.54
C SER A 283 33.57 1.06 -24.44
N ASN A 284 32.77 0.05 -24.82
CA ASN A 284 31.96 -0.76 -23.90
C ASN A 284 31.00 0.06 -23.03
N ALA A 285 30.44 1.15 -23.57
CA ALA A 285 29.44 1.98 -22.91
C ALA A 285 28.04 1.73 -23.48
N ILE A 286 27.03 1.65 -22.60
CA ILE A 286 25.63 1.58 -22.99
C ILE A 286 24.98 2.92 -22.67
N VAL A 287 24.34 3.57 -23.65
CA VAL A 287 23.88 4.97 -23.54
C VAL A 287 22.42 5.08 -23.96
N PHE A 288 21.57 5.47 -23.02
CA PHE A 288 20.13 5.63 -23.22
C PHE A 288 19.69 7.10 -23.20
N GLY A 289 18.95 7.50 -24.24
CA GLY A 289 18.24 8.78 -24.33
C GLY A 289 19.01 9.93 -25.00
N ASP A 290 18.25 10.94 -25.44
CA ASP A 290 18.78 12.17 -26.06
C ASP A 290 19.87 12.85 -25.21
N LYS A 291 21.01 13.19 -25.85
CA LYS A 291 22.16 13.91 -25.29
C LYS A 291 22.83 13.27 -24.06
N SER A 292 22.59 11.99 -23.78
CA SER A 292 23.27 11.30 -22.68
C SER A 292 24.77 11.16 -22.95
N THR A 293 25.58 11.20 -21.89
CA THR A 293 27.04 11.10 -21.94
C THR A 293 27.47 9.65 -21.74
N ALA A 294 28.33 9.11 -22.60
CA ALA A 294 28.89 7.78 -22.39
C ALA A 294 29.78 7.72 -21.14
N VAL A 295 29.68 6.61 -20.41
CA VAL A 295 30.53 6.30 -19.25
C VAL A 295 31.10 4.91 -19.48
N LYS A 296 32.42 4.77 -19.31
CA LYS A 296 33.13 3.52 -19.58
C LYS A 296 32.64 2.40 -18.65
N ASP A 297 32.43 1.22 -19.21
CA ASP A 297 32.04 0.00 -18.48
C ASP A 297 30.75 0.18 -17.65
N ALA A 298 29.83 1.04 -18.12
CA ALA A 298 28.60 1.42 -17.41
C ALA A 298 27.41 1.68 -18.34
N VAL A 299 26.20 1.64 -17.77
CA VAL A 299 24.96 2.06 -18.42
C VAL A 299 24.64 3.50 -18.03
N SER A 300 24.70 4.42 -18.98
CA SER A 300 24.38 5.84 -18.79
C SER A 300 22.96 6.17 -19.26
N PHE A 301 22.20 6.81 -18.39
CA PHE A 301 20.84 7.28 -18.65
C PHE A 301 20.75 8.81 -18.73
N GLY A 302 21.86 9.56 -18.81
CA GLY A 302 21.82 11.01 -18.75
C GLY A 302 23.16 11.72 -18.92
N ASN A 303 23.20 12.98 -18.50
CA ASN A 303 24.41 13.80 -18.40
C ASN A 303 24.35 14.69 -17.13
N ASP A 304 25.38 15.50 -16.93
CA ASP A 304 25.53 16.47 -15.83
C ASP A 304 24.33 17.41 -15.64
N LYS A 305 23.70 17.84 -16.74
CA LYS A 305 22.57 18.78 -16.78
C LYS A 305 21.21 18.12 -16.83
N LYS A 306 21.15 16.80 -17.06
CA LYS A 306 19.92 16.04 -17.24
C LYS A 306 20.14 14.57 -16.86
N GLN A 307 20.05 14.27 -15.57
CA GLN A 307 19.87 12.88 -15.13
C GLN A 307 18.44 12.40 -15.45
N ARG A 308 18.25 11.09 -15.57
CA ARG A 308 16.93 10.45 -15.68
C ARG A 308 16.71 9.53 -14.49
N LYS A 309 15.49 9.47 -13.97
CA LYS A 309 15.10 8.53 -12.92
C LYS A 309 14.94 7.14 -13.53
N LEU A 310 15.63 6.13 -13.00
CA LEU A 310 15.30 4.74 -13.26
C LEU A 310 14.11 4.38 -12.35
N LYS A 311 12.94 4.15 -12.95
CA LYS A 311 11.69 3.79 -12.25
C LYS A 311 11.41 2.30 -12.42
N PHE A 312 10.58 1.74 -11.53
CA PHE A 312 10.21 0.31 -11.48
C PHE A 312 11.40 -0.65 -11.18
N VAL A 313 12.32 -0.21 -10.32
CA VAL A 313 13.41 -1.04 -9.77
C VAL A 313 12.90 -1.76 -8.52
N ALA A 314 12.88 -3.09 -8.54
CA ALA A 314 12.59 -3.92 -7.38
C ALA A 314 13.73 -3.83 -6.33
N LYS A 315 13.51 -4.31 -5.10
CA LYS A 315 14.59 -4.40 -4.11
C LYS A 315 15.65 -5.39 -4.59
N GLY A 316 16.90 -4.97 -4.63
CA GLY A 316 18.04 -5.81 -4.98
C GLY A 316 18.34 -6.83 -3.88
N THR A 317 18.66 -8.06 -4.25
CA THR A 317 19.01 -9.15 -3.32
C THR A 317 20.50 -9.49 -3.34
N ASP A 318 21.14 -9.36 -4.50
CA ASP A 318 22.58 -9.61 -4.67
C ASP A 318 23.41 -8.32 -4.57
N LYS A 319 24.71 -8.47 -4.30
CA LYS A 319 25.66 -7.35 -4.09
C LYS A 319 25.84 -6.43 -5.31
N THR A 320 25.40 -6.87 -6.49
CA THR A 320 25.50 -6.15 -7.77
C THR A 320 24.16 -5.59 -8.25
N ASP A 321 23.09 -5.77 -7.49
CA ASP A 321 21.77 -5.27 -7.87
C ASP A 321 21.64 -3.75 -7.62
N ALA A 322 20.78 -3.10 -8.40
CA ALA A 322 20.43 -1.70 -8.18
C ALA A 322 19.55 -1.55 -6.94
N VAL A 323 19.99 -0.72 -5.98
CA VAL A 323 19.23 -0.38 -4.78
C VAL A 323 18.14 0.64 -5.14
N ASN A 324 16.89 0.36 -4.77
CA ASN A 324 15.80 1.33 -4.87
C ASN A 324 15.72 2.21 -3.60
N VAL A 325 15.01 3.34 -3.66
CA VAL A 325 14.96 4.31 -2.54
C VAL A 325 14.40 3.66 -1.26
N GLU A 326 13.36 2.84 -1.38
CA GLU A 326 12.75 2.11 -0.26
C GLU A 326 13.77 1.20 0.47
N GLN A 327 14.61 0.49 -0.28
CA GLN A 327 15.68 -0.36 0.27
C GLN A 327 16.80 0.46 0.93
N LEU A 328 17.08 1.67 0.43
CA LEU A 328 18.01 2.59 1.08
C LEU A 328 17.40 3.15 2.38
N ASP A 329 16.12 3.50 2.40
CA ASP A 329 15.42 3.98 3.60
C ASP A 329 15.36 2.89 4.68
N ASP A 330 15.10 1.63 4.29
CA ASP A 330 15.17 0.46 5.19
C ASP A 330 16.59 0.26 5.76
N TYR A 331 17.63 0.49 4.96
CA TYR A 331 19.02 0.44 5.43
C TYR A 331 19.36 1.63 6.34
N ALA A 332 18.94 2.84 6.01
CA ALA A 332 19.20 4.05 6.79
C ALA A 332 18.55 3.98 8.18
N LYS A 333 17.30 3.50 8.27
CA LYS A 333 16.63 3.21 9.55
C LYS A 333 17.43 2.22 10.40
N LYS A 334 18.04 1.21 9.77
CA LYS A 334 18.90 0.21 10.44
C LYS A 334 20.27 0.78 10.84
N GLU A 335 20.81 1.72 10.07
CA GLU A 335 22.10 2.37 10.34
C GLU A 335 21.96 3.44 11.45
N GLU A 336 20.89 4.24 11.47
CA GLU A 336 20.59 5.14 12.60
C GLU A 336 20.44 4.36 13.91
N LEU A 337 19.75 3.21 13.88
CA LEU A 337 19.67 2.29 15.02
C LEU A 337 21.05 1.77 15.50
N SER A 338 22.08 1.87 14.66
CA SER A 338 23.47 1.52 15.01
C SER A 338 24.35 2.71 15.39
N LYS A 339 24.00 3.94 15.01
CA LYS A 339 24.72 5.17 15.39
C LYS A 339 24.48 5.59 16.84
N TYR A 340 23.34 5.25 17.42
CA TYR A 340 23.01 5.58 18.81
C TYR A 340 23.53 4.57 19.85
N LEU A 341 24.17 3.47 19.43
CA LEU A 341 24.72 2.45 20.33
C LEU A 341 26.02 1.83 19.75
N LYS A 342 27.18 2.44 20.02
CA LYS A 342 28.45 1.72 19.88
C LYS A 342 28.54 0.64 20.95
N SER A 343 29.28 -0.43 20.70
CA SER A 343 29.60 -1.44 21.72
C SER A 343 30.42 -0.90 22.89
N GLU A 344 31.07 0.26 22.69
CA GLU A 344 31.83 0.98 23.71
C GLU A 344 30.96 1.82 24.65
N ASP A 345 29.75 2.21 24.23
CA ASP A 345 28.89 3.16 24.96
C ASP A 345 27.94 2.45 25.97
N VAL A 346 27.99 1.11 26.06
CA VAL A 346 27.06 0.28 26.86
C VAL A 346 27.83 -0.51 27.92
N ASP A 347 28.30 0.21 28.95
CA ASP A 347 28.99 -0.35 30.12
C ASP A 347 27.98 -0.84 31.17
N VAL A 348 27.36 -2.00 30.94
CA VAL A 348 26.43 -2.63 31.90
C VAL A 348 27.20 -3.33 33.01
N LYS A 349 27.70 -2.54 33.97
CA LYS A 349 28.20 -3.03 35.26
C LYS A 349 27.03 -3.23 36.23
N SER A 350 26.99 -4.37 36.90
CA SER A 350 26.03 -4.57 38.00
C SER A 350 26.43 -3.70 39.19
N ALA A 351 25.49 -2.88 39.68
CA ALA A 351 25.71 -1.99 40.82
C ALA A 351 25.61 -2.70 42.19
N ASN A 352 25.22 -3.98 42.22
CA ASN A 352 25.24 -4.84 43.39
C ASN A 352 25.45 -6.31 43.00
N ASN A 353 25.63 -7.17 44.01
CA ASN A 353 26.10 -8.54 43.83
C ASN A 353 24.99 -9.56 43.46
N TYR A 354 23.70 -9.20 43.61
CA TYR A 354 22.59 -10.16 43.41
C TYR A 354 22.27 -10.44 41.94
N ILE A 355 22.77 -9.61 41.01
CA ILE A 355 22.53 -9.74 39.57
C ILE A 355 23.87 -9.83 38.87
N SER A 356 24.14 -10.97 38.22
CA SER A 356 25.27 -11.11 37.31
C SER A 356 24.81 -10.95 35.86
N VAL A 357 25.57 -10.17 35.10
CA VAL A 357 25.33 -9.92 33.68
C VAL A 357 26.47 -10.60 32.92
N SER A 358 26.13 -11.56 32.05
CA SER A 358 27.13 -12.23 31.21
C SER A 358 26.69 -12.28 29.75
N GLY A 359 27.64 -12.00 28.86
CA GLY A 359 27.42 -11.92 27.42
C GLY A 359 28.52 -11.12 26.73
N THR A 360 28.82 -11.48 25.48
CA THR A 360 29.75 -10.75 24.61
C THR A 360 28.99 -10.20 23.40
N GLY A 361 29.05 -8.88 23.19
CA GLY A 361 28.31 -8.20 22.14
C GLY A 361 26.84 -7.92 22.49
N LYS A 362 25.96 -7.81 21.49
CA LYS A 362 24.58 -7.29 21.61
C LYS A 362 23.56 -8.25 22.25
N LYS A 363 23.99 -9.20 23.08
CA LYS A 363 23.13 -10.11 23.85
C LYS A 363 23.69 -10.30 25.25
N TYR A 364 22.95 -9.78 26.24
CA TYR A 364 23.26 -9.94 27.66
C TYR A 364 22.26 -10.89 28.30
N THR A 365 22.76 -11.86 29.06
CA THR A 365 21.95 -12.73 29.91
C THR A 365 21.98 -12.16 31.32
N LEU A 366 20.86 -11.63 31.80
CA LEU A 366 20.71 -11.27 33.21
C LEU A 366 20.40 -12.55 34.00
N THR A 367 21.29 -12.91 34.91
CA THR A 367 21.12 -14.07 35.79
C THR A 367 20.96 -13.56 37.22
N PHE A 368 19.81 -13.85 37.85
CA PHE A 368 19.65 -13.62 39.27
C PHE A 368 20.54 -14.62 40.03
N ASN A 369 21.53 -14.09 40.75
CA ASN A 369 22.48 -14.89 41.50
C ASN A 369 21.83 -15.34 42.81
N LYS A 370 21.00 -16.39 42.71
CA LYS A 370 20.13 -16.87 43.79
C LYS A 370 20.91 -17.22 45.07
N ASP A 371 22.17 -17.59 44.94
CA ASP A 371 23.06 -17.92 46.05
C ASP A 371 23.61 -16.68 46.77
N GLU A 372 23.78 -15.54 46.08
CA GLU A 372 24.05 -14.24 46.74
C GLU A 372 22.80 -13.75 47.49
N LEU A 373 21.62 -13.83 46.86
CA LEU A 373 20.36 -13.48 47.51
C LEU A 373 20.08 -14.38 48.73
N ALA A 374 20.50 -15.65 48.70
CA ALA A 374 20.36 -16.58 49.81
C ALA A 374 21.35 -16.33 50.97
N LYS A 375 22.51 -15.70 50.74
CA LYS A 375 23.43 -15.28 51.82
C LYS A 375 22.83 -14.16 52.65
N ASP A 376 22.21 -13.18 52.01
CA ASP A 376 21.55 -12.06 52.70
C ASP A 376 20.14 -12.41 53.22
N LEU A 377 19.60 -13.56 52.80
CA LEU A 377 18.36 -14.14 53.33
C LEU A 377 18.60 -15.36 54.26
N ASP A 378 19.79 -15.48 54.85
CA ASP A 378 20.05 -16.48 55.90
C ASP A 378 19.39 -16.12 57.24
N LEU A 379 18.12 -16.48 57.37
CA LEU A 379 17.39 -16.43 58.65
C LEU A 379 17.79 -17.54 59.64
N SER A 380 18.57 -18.55 59.22
CA SER A 380 18.96 -19.68 60.09
C SER A 380 20.08 -19.35 61.08
N ASN A 381 20.89 -18.33 60.74
CA ASN A 381 21.97 -17.80 61.58
C ASN A 381 21.68 -16.40 62.18
N ASN A 382 20.46 -15.87 62.06
CA ASN A 382 20.08 -14.64 62.74
C ASN A 382 19.96 -14.87 64.26
N THR A 383 21.08 -14.65 64.97
CA THR A 383 21.22 -14.75 66.43
C THR A 383 20.24 -13.87 67.21
N THR A 384 19.65 -12.85 66.57
CA THR A 384 18.68 -11.93 67.16
C THR A 384 17.25 -12.50 67.23
N LEU A 385 16.94 -13.51 66.42
CA LEU A 385 15.60 -14.11 66.30
C LEU A 385 15.50 -15.54 66.84
N LYS A 386 16.65 -16.24 66.95
CA LYS A 386 16.73 -17.61 67.48
C LYS A 386 16.42 -17.64 69.00
N GLY A 387 15.14 -17.76 69.34
CA GLY A 387 14.63 -17.80 70.71
C GLY A 387 13.64 -16.70 71.10
N LYS A 388 13.14 -15.89 70.15
CA LYS A 388 12.06 -14.92 70.40
C LYS A 388 10.68 -15.50 70.07
N ALA A 389 9.67 -15.04 70.83
CA ALA A 389 8.28 -15.41 70.62
C ALA A 389 7.80 -14.93 69.24
N ASN A 390 7.09 -15.79 68.51
CA ASN A 390 6.17 -15.34 67.47
C ASN A 390 4.88 -14.75 68.10
N ALA A 391 3.96 -14.24 67.27
CA ALA A 391 2.83 -13.43 67.73
C ALA A 391 1.87 -14.14 68.71
N ASN A 392 1.86 -15.47 68.72
CA ASN A 392 1.06 -16.34 69.60
C ASN A 392 1.92 -17.18 70.57
N ALA A 393 3.25 -16.99 70.56
CA ALA A 393 4.26 -17.63 71.43
C ALA A 393 4.28 -19.18 71.45
N ASP A 394 3.70 -19.84 70.46
CA ASP A 394 3.68 -21.32 70.35
C ASP A 394 5.05 -21.91 69.97
N ASN A 395 6.01 -21.06 69.61
CA ASN A 395 7.41 -21.43 69.36
C ASN A 395 8.32 -21.38 70.62
N ILE A 396 7.77 -21.27 71.83
CA ILE A 396 8.51 -21.21 73.10
C ILE A 396 8.15 -22.36 74.06
N ASP A 397 9.16 -22.96 74.71
CA ASP A 397 8.97 -23.82 75.88
C ASP A 397 8.60 -23.00 77.12
N ILE A 398 7.34 -23.12 77.53
CA ILE A 398 6.72 -22.44 78.67
C ILE A 398 7.48 -22.70 79.98
N THR A 399 7.99 -23.92 80.18
CA THR A 399 8.63 -24.38 81.43
C THR A 399 9.93 -23.62 81.71
N THR A 400 10.71 -23.39 80.65
CA THR A 400 12.00 -22.70 80.70
C THR A 400 11.87 -21.18 80.79
N TRP A 401 10.73 -20.61 80.41
CA TRP A 401 10.47 -19.17 80.52
C TRP A 401 9.90 -18.75 81.89
N GLN A 402 9.01 -19.55 82.48
CA GLN A 402 8.44 -19.25 83.81
C GLN A 402 9.52 -19.16 84.91
N THR A 403 10.58 -19.97 84.82
CA THR A 403 11.72 -19.95 85.74
C THR A 403 12.67 -18.76 85.52
N LYS A 404 12.62 -18.07 84.37
CA LYS A 404 13.50 -16.92 84.06
C LYS A 404 12.88 -15.55 84.34
N LEU A 405 11.55 -15.44 84.34
CA LEU A 405 10.84 -14.17 84.53
C LEU A 405 10.35 -13.90 85.96
N GLY A 406 10.26 -14.92 86.81
CA GLY A 406 9.65 -14.83 88.15
C GLY A 406 10.64 -14.52 89.29
N ASN A 407 11.41 -13.44 89.18
CA ASN A 407 12.50 -13.11 90.12
C ASN A 407 12.31 -11.84 90.97
N GLY A 408 11.16 -11.15 90.89
CA GLY A 408 10.85 -9.99 91.74
C GLY A 408 10.61 -10.30 93.22
N GLU A 409 10.50 -9.27 94.06
CA GLU A 409 10.16 -9.35 95.49
C GLU A 409 8.96 -8.45 95.84
N ILE A 410 8.20 -8.80 96.88
CA ILE A 410 7.06 -8.00 97.36
C ILE A 410 7.58 -6.88 98.26
N ALA A 411 8.07 -5.80 97.66
CA ALA A 411 8.50 -4.58 98.32
C ALA A 411 7.98 -3.36 97.56
N ASP A 412 7.77 -2.24 98.26
CA ASP A 412 7.24 -1.03 97.63
C ASP A 412 8.24 -0.46 96.62
N GLY A 413 7.74 -0.05 95.45
CA GLY A 413 8.57 0.39 94.32
C GLY A 413 9.27 -0.72 93.51
N ASN A 414 9.09 -2.01 93.80
CA ASN A 414 9.68 -3.09 92.97
C ASN A 414 8.88 -3.30 91.66
N THR A 415 9.58 -3.33 90.53
CA THR A 415 8.99 -3.45 89.18
C THR A 415 9.20 -4.82 88.51
N GLY A 416 9.81 -5.78 89.20
CA GLY A 416 10.02 -7.15 88.68
C GLY A 416 8.79 -8.05 88.80
N LEU A 417 8.63 -9.03 87.91
CA LEU A 417 7.53 -10.00 88.00
C LEU A 417 7.71 -10.93 89.21
N VAL A 418 6.66 -11.02 90.03
CA VAL A 418 6.56 -11.88 91.21
C VAL A 418 5.66 -13.08 90.95
N THR A 419 5.98 -14.23 91.53
CA THR A 419 5.11 -15.42 91.46
C THR A 419 4.03 -15.38 92.54
N GLY A 420 2.88 -16.02 92.28
CA GLY A 420 1.73 -16.01 93.21
C GLY A 420 2.05 -16.52 94.62
N GLY A 421 3.00 -17.44 94.77
CA GLY A 421 3.48 -17.91 96.09
C GLY A 421 4.17 -16.81 96.91
N LYS A 422 4.94 -15.93 96.26
CA LYS A 422 5.59 -14.77 96.91
C LYS A 422 4.55 -13.74 97.37
N VAL A 423 3.52 -13.47 96.56
CA VAL A 423 2.40 -12.58 96.92
C VAL A 423 1.63 -13.10 98.13
N TYR A 424 1.26 -14.39 98.12
CA TYR A 424 0.49 -15.02 99.20
C TYR A 424 1.19 -14.96 100.56
N THR A 425 2.51 -15.13 100.58
CA THR A 425 3.31 -15.12 101.81
C THR A 425 3.32 -13.74 102.48
N GLU A 426 3.44 -12.67 101.69
CA GLU A 426 3.60 -11.32 102.25
C GLU A 426 2.27 -10.61 102.53
N LEU A 427 1.19 -10.99 101.84
CA LEU A 427 -0.17 -10.52 102.16
C LEU A 427 -0.62 -10.99 103.56
N ASN A 428 -0.27 -12.22 103.94
CA ASN A 428 -0.54 -12.77 105.27
C ASN A 428 0.24 -12.09 106.42
N LYS A 429 1.37 -11.40 106.14
CA LYS A 429 2.05 -10.58 107.16
C LYS A 429 1.32 -9.27 107.47
N LYS A 430 0.74 -8.60 106.47
CA LYS A 430 0.09 -7.29 106.67
C LYS A 430 -1.28 -7.35 107.33
N LEU A 431 -1.90 -8.54 107.40
CA LEU A 431 -3.24 -8.72 107.94
C LEU A 431 -3.31 -8.71 109.48
N SER A 432 -2.19 -8.59 110.20
CA SER A 432 -2.15 -8.72 111.67
C SER A 432 -2.44 -7.46 112.49
N ASP A 433 -2.39 -6.28 111.87
CA ASP A 433 -2.10 -5.03 112.60
C ASP A 433 -3.33 -4.12 112.85
N ILE A 434 -4.51 -4.50 112.36
CA ILE A 434 -5.74 -3.69 112.51
C ILE A 434 -6.31 -3.85 113.93
N THR A 435 -6.80 -2.75 114.55
CA THR A 435 -7.57 -2.79 115.81
C THR A 435 -8.78 -1.86 115.85
N VAL A 436 -9.95 -2.37 116.27
CA VAL A 436 -11.24 -1.67 116.34
C VAL A 436 -11.96 -1.97 117.66
N ALA A 437 -12.58 -0.96 118.28
CA ALA A 437 -13.36 -1.02 119.52
C ALA A 437 -14.83 -0.57 119.28
N GLY A 438 -15.74 -0.83 120.21
CA GLY A 438 -17.18 -0.53 120.08
C GLY A 438 -17.81 0.19 121.28
N ASP A 439 -18.93 0.88 121.02
CA ASP A 439 -19.69 1.81 121.86
C ASP A 439 -20.92 1.25 122.65
N THR A 440 -21.82 2.14 123.07
CA THR A 440 -23.05 1.89 123.86
C THR A 440 -24.04 0.94 123.17
N TYR A 441 -24.03 0.91 121.84
CA TYR A 441 -24.91 0.08 121.03
C TYR A 441 -24.16 -0.92 120.16
N ILE A 442 -22.82 -0.99 120.14
CA ILE A 442 -22.05 -2.12 119.58
C ILE A 442 -20.80 -2.39 120.43
N THR A 443 -20.54 -3.58 120.95
CA THR A 443 -19.16 -3.90 121.45
C THR A 443 -18.32 -4.64 120.40
N ALA A 444 -17.02 -4.31 120.31
CA ALA A 444 -16.07 -4.92 119.37
C ALA A 444 -14.92 -5.64 120.08
N THR A 445 -14.64 -6.89 119.71
CA THR A 445 -13.55 -7.71 120.29
C THR A 445 -12.69 -8.34 119.19
N LYS A 446 -11.35 -8.28 119.32
CA LYS A 446 -10.39 -8.94 118.40
C LYS A 446 -10.42 -10.46 118.60
N ASP A 447 -10.36 -11.22 117.51
CA ASP A 447 -10.11 -12.66 117.57
C ASP A 447 -8.63 -12.97 117.89
N THR A 448 -8.38 -13.92 118.80
CA THR A 448 -7.03 -14.29 119.25
C THR A 448 -6.31 -15.28 118.35
N ASN A 449 -7.01 -15.93 117.41
CA ASN A 449 -6.47 -16.91 116.47
C ASN A 449 -6.38 -16.38 115.03
N ASP A 450 -7.18 -15.38 114.65
CA ASP A 450 -7.04 -14.64 113.39
C ASP A 450 -6.99 -13.12 113.64
N LYS A 451 -5.79 -12.55 113.49
CA LYS A 451 -5.51 -11.15 113.80
C LYS A 451 -6.19 -10.13 112.87
N SER A 452 -6.90 -10.58 111.84
CA SER A 452 -7.66 -9.75 110.90
C SER A 452 -9.13 -9.51 111.30
N LYS A 453 -9.67 -10.27 112.26
CA LYS A 453 -11.10 -10.25 112.60
C LYS A 453 -11.43 -9.53 113.91
N TYR A 454 -12.52 -8.76 113.83
CA TYR A 454 -13.23 -8.15 114.95
C TYR A 454 -14.69 -8.59 114.93
N THR A 455 -15.20 -9.05 116.07
CA THR A 455 -16.62 -9.31 116.25
C THR A 455 -17.27 -8.07 116.86
N LEU A 456 -18.11 -7.39 116.07
CA LEU A 456 -18.90 -6.21 116.42
C LEU A 456 -20.36 -6.62 116.70
N ALA A 457 -20.87 -6.43 117.92
CA ALA A 457 -22.19 -6.92 118.35
C ALA A 457 -23.16 -5.80 118.76
N PHE A 458 -24.19 -5.51 117.93
CA PHE A 458 -25.14 -4.40 118.19
C PHE A 458 -26.16 -4.75 119.30
N ASN A 459 -26.28 -3.89 120.32
CA ASN A 459 -27.07 -4.11 121.53
C ASN A 459 -28.57 -3.80 121.34
N LYS A 460 -29.29 -4.76 120.75
CA LYS A 460 -30.74 -4.65 120.47
C LYS A 460 -31.64 -4.51 121.71
N GLU A 461 -31.18 -4.82 122.92
CA GLU A 461 -32.03 -4.77 124.12
C GLU A 461 -32.47 -3.35 124.51
N LYS A 462 -31.68 -2.32 124.20
CA LYS A 462 -32.08 -0.92 124.47
C LYS A 462 -33.26 -0.46 123.58
N LEU A 463 -33.32 -0.90 122.33
CA LEU A 463 -34.29 -0.36 121.36
C LEU A 463 -35.71 -0.94 121.49
N VAL A 464 -35.86 -2.10 122.17
CA VAL A 464 -37.16 -2.77 122.38
C VAL A 464 -37.75 -2.47 123.77
N ASN A 465 -36.96 -1.94 124.71
CA ASN A 465 -37.46 -1.52 126.03
C ASN A 465 -38.08 -0.11 126.03
N ASP A 466 -37.94 0.69 124.96
CA ASP A 466 -38.32 2.11 124.99
C ASP A 466 -39.80 2.41 124.68
N LEU A 467 -40.60 1.48 124.13
CA LEU A 467 -42.05 1.69 123.88
C LEU A 467 -42.89 0.38 123.79
N ASP A 468 -43.85 0.09 124.67
CA ASP A 468 -43.82 -0.08 126.15
C ASP A 468 -45.19 -0.67 126.60
N LEU A 469 -45.28 -1.12 127.87
CA LEU A 469 -46.45 -1.53 128.66
C LEU A 469 -47.12 -2.85 128.25
N SER A 470 -47.18 -3.87 129.10
CA SER A 470 -47.50 -3.76 130.53
C SER A 470 -46.51 -4.51 131.43
N ASN A 471 -45.60 -3.76 132.06
CA ASN A 471 -44.50 -4.22 132.91
C ASN A 471 -44.93 -5.14 134.08
N ASN A 472 -44.81 -6.46 133.91
CA ASN A 472 -44.93 -7.47 134.97
C ASN A 472 -43.67 -8.36 135.00
N ALA A 473 -42.85 -8.17 136.03
CA ALA A 473 -41.43 -8.56 136.05
C ALA A 473 -41.13 -10.05 136.30
N THR A 474 -42.15 -10.92 136.34
CA THR A 474 -42.01 -12.31 136.85
C THR A 474 -42.14 -13.40 135.79
N LEU A 475 -42.56 -13.07 134.55
CA LEU A 475 -42.97 -14.07 133.54
C LEU A 475 -42.09 -14.14 132.27
N LYS A 476 -41.04 -13.32 132.16
CA LYS A 476 -40.26 -13.09 130.92
C LYS A 476 -39.20 -14.16 130.58
N GLY A 477 -39.43 -15.44 130.93
CA GLY A 477 -38.37 -16.47 130.84
C GLY A 477 -38.77 -17.95 130.89
N LYS A 478 -40.03 -18.33 130.60
CA LYS A 478 -40.46 -19.73 130.56
C LYS A 478 -41.29 -20.08 129.32
N ALA A 479 -41.05 -21.30 128.84
CA ALA A 479 -41.77 -21.99 127.79
C ALA A 479 -43.24 -22.30 128.13
N ASN A 480 -44.11 -22.24 127.12
CA ASN A 480 -45.49 -22.72 127.12
C ASN A 480 -45.59 -24.11 126.46
N VAL A 481 -46.74 -24.75 126.66
CA VAL A 481 -47.00 -26.17 126.33
C VAL A 481 -46.83 -26.48 124.84
N ASN A 482 -47.05 -25.48 124.00
CA ASN A 482 -47.17 -25.54 122.55
C ASN A 482 -46.02 -24.83 121.81
N ALA A 483 -45.05 -24.29 122.56
CA ALA A 483 -43.83 -23.65 122.08
C ALA A 483 -44.03 -22.36 121.25
N ASP A 484 -45.19 -21.71 121.31
CA ASP A 484 -45.48 -20.42 120.64
C ASP A 484 -45.16 -19.18 121.48
N ASN A 485 -44.92 -19.31 122.80
CA ASN A 485 -44.22 -18.28 123.58
C ASN A 485 -42.71 -18.57 123.72
N ILE A 486 -42.28 -19.77 123.32
CA ILE A 486 -40.87 -20.07 123.07
C ILE A 486 -40.60 -19.49 121.68
N ASP A 487 -39.45 -18.86 121.49
CA ASP A 487 -38.95 -18.78 120.14
C ASP A 487 -38.48 -20.18 119.70
N ILE A 488 -39.28 -20.84 118.85
CA ILE A 488 -38.98 -22.13 118.22
C ILE A 488 -37.54 -22.15 117.68
N THR A 489 -37.06 -21.03 117.13
CA THR A 489 -35.70 -20.85 116.61
C THR A 489 -34.62 -20.97 117.70
N THR A 490 -34.84 -20.37 118.86
CA THR A 490 -33.95 -20.42 120.04
C THR A 490 -33.90 -21.80 120.70
N TRP A 491 -34.95 -22.62 120.57
CA TRP A 491 -34.93 -24.02 121.05
C TRP A 491 -34.35 -25.00 120.01
N GLN A 492 -34.68 -24.83 118.73
CA GLN A 492 -34.08 -25.62 117.64
C GLN A 492 -32.56 -25.47 117.59
N THR A 493 -32.03 -24.27 117.84
CA THR A 493 -30.58 -24.01 117.91
C THR A 493 -29.88 -24.61 119.14
N LYS A 494 -30.62 -24.95 120.21
CA LYS A 494 -30.08 -25.61 121.41
C LYS A 494 -30.19 -27.14 121.40
N LEU A 495 -31.10 -27.71 120.61
CA LEU A 495 -31.30 -29.17 120.51
C LEU A 495 -30.73 -29.79 119.22
N GLY A 496 -30.56 -29.01 118.15
CA GLY A 496 -30.11 -29.47 116.83
C GLY A 496 -28.58 -29.53 116.66
N ASN A 497 -27.86 -30.21 117.55
CA ASN A 497 -26.38 -30.20 117.58
C ASN A 497 -25.69 -31.35 116.81
N GLY A 498 -26.40 -32.40 116.37
CA GLY A 498 -25.83 -33.47 115.54
C GLY A 498 -25.35 -32.96 114.18
N GLU A 499 -24.32 -33.55 113.60
CA GLU A 499 -23.78 -33.19 112.27
C GLU A 499 -24.05 -34.29 111.23
N ILE A 500 -24.04 -33.93 109.95
CA ILE A 500 -24.21 -34.89 108.85
C ILE A 500 -22.82 -35.40 108.45
N ALA A 501 -22.28 -36.26 109.31
CA ALA A 501 -21.02 -36.96 109.15
C ALA A 501 -21.23 -38.43 109.55
N ASP A 502 -20.49 -39.34 108.93
CA ASP A 502 -20.64 -40.77 109.19
C ASP A 502 -20.32 -41.09 110.66
N GLY A 503 -21.21 -41.82 111.33
CA GLY A 503 -21.10 -42.15 112.76
C GLY A 503 -21.60 -41.10 113.77
N ASN A 504 -22.22 -39.98 113.37
CA ASN A 504 -22.77 -39.00 114.34
C ASN A 504 -24.15 -39.43 114.91
N THR A 505 -24.32 -39.31 116.23
CA THR A 505 -25.52 -39.77 116.97
C THR A 505 -26.41 -38.64 117.54
N GLY A 506 -26.08 -37.37 117.27
CA GLY A 506 -26.90 -36.22 117.70
C GLY A 506 -28.10 -35.95 116.78
N LEU A 507 -29.12 -35.25 117.29
CA LEU A 507 -30.28 -34.86 116.48
C LEU A 507 -29.91 -33.79 115.44
N VAL A 508 -30.12 -34.12 114.17
CA VAL A 508 -30.00 -33.21 113.02
C VAL A 508 -31.37 -32.60 112.70
N THR A 509 -31.41 -31.30 112.43
CA THR A 509 -32.66 -30.64 111.99
C THR A 509 -32.88 -30.86 110.49
N GLY A 510 -34.13 -30.82 110.03
CA GLY A 510 -34.44 -30.80 108.59
C GLY A 510 -33.75 -29.65 107.85
N GLY A 511 -33.51 -28.53 108.54
CA GLY A 511 -32.68 -27.43 108.05
C GLY A 511 -31.21 -27.83 107.82
N LYS A 512 -30.60 -28.64 108.70
CA LYS A 512 -29.22 -29.13 108.53
C LYS A 512 -29.12 -30.13 107.36
N VAL A 513 -30.14 -31.00 107.19
CA VAL A 513 -30.26 -31.91 106.04
C VAL A 513 -30.44 -31.16 104.72
N TYR A 514 -31.37 -30.20 104.69
CA TYR A 514 -31.58 -29.32 103.54
C TYR A 514 -30.33 -28.48 103.23
N THR A 515 -29.57 -28.04 104.25
CA THR A 515 -28.36 -27.23 104.06
C THR A 515 -27.23 -28.02 103.40
N GLU A 516 -26.96 -29.26 103.82
CA GLU A 516 -25.91 -30.07 103.15
C GLU A 516 -26.35 -30.55 101.75
N LEU A 517 -27.63 -30.86 101.55
CA LEU A 517 -28.13 -31.19 100.22
C LEU A 517 -28.07 -29.97 99.27
N ASN A 518 -28.37 -28.76 99.78
CA ASN A 518 -28.20 -27.51 99.04
C ASN A 518 -26.73 -27.10 98.85
N LYS A 519 -25.81 -27.45 99.75
CA LYS A 519 -24.37 -27.20 99.54
C LYS A 519 -23.90 -27.92 98.28
N LYS A 520 -24.15 -29.23 98.19
CA LYS A 520 -23.80 -30.02 96.99
C LYS A 520 -24.50 -29.55 95.71
N LEU A 521 -25.70 -28.98 95.78
CA LEU A 521 -26.37 -28.37 94.62
C LEU A 521 -25.91 -26.91 94.34
N SER A 522 -25.31 -26.24 95.33
CA SER A 522 -24.71 -24.91 95.17
C SER A 522 -23.32 -24.94 94.55
N ASP A 523 -22.60 -26.06 94.67
CA ASP A 523 -21.25 -26.26 94.12
C ASP A 523 -21.21 -26.27 92.57
N ILE A 524 -22.35 -26.52 91.92
CA ILE A 524 -22.49 -26.27 90.47
C ILE A 524 -22.41 -24.77 90.24
N THR A 525 -21.28 -24.32 89.70
CA THR A 525 -21.04 -22.92 89.32
C THR A 525 -21.10 -22.79 87.79
N VAL A 526 -22.11 -22.08 87.28
CA VAL A 526 -22.14 -21.59 85.90
C VAL A 526 -21.65 -20.15 85.93
N ALA A 527 -20.40 -19.92 85.51
CA ALA A 527 -19.86 -18.57 85.38
C ALA A 527 -20.38 -17.92 84.08
N GLY A 528 -20.94 -16.72 84.22
CA GLY A 528 -21.07 -15.79 83.09
C GLY A 528 -19.72 -15.13 82.76
N ASP A 529 -19.66 -14.39 81.66
CA ASP A 529 -18.48 -13.66 81.21
C ASP A 529 -18.67 -12.13 81.31
N THR A 530 -17.83 -11.35 80.63
CA THR A 530 -17.90 -9.88 80.60
C THR A 530 -19.23 -9.35 80.07
N TYR A 531 -19.91 -10.11 79.19
CA TYR A 531 -21.08 -9.65 78.43
C TYR A 531 -22.37 -10.39 78.80
N ILE A 532 -22.29 -11.61 79.35
CA ILE A 532 -23.43 -12.38 79.86
C ILE A 532 -23.30 -12.54 81.38
N THR A 533 -24.22 -11.95 82.15
CA THR A 533 -24.39 -12.24 83.56
C THR A 533 -25.30 -13.46 83.76
N ALA A 534 -24.72 -14.56 84.25
CA ALA A 534 -25.48 -15.71 84.73
C ALA A 534 -25.92 -15.49 86.18
N THR A 535 -27.22 -15.34 86.41
CA THR A 535 -27.80 -15.10 87.75
C THR A 535 -28.55 -16.34 88.20
N LYS A 536 -28.09 -16.98 89.29
CA LYS A 536 -28.78 -18.14 89.87
C LYS A 536 -30.12 -17.70 90.45
N ASP A 537 -31.18 -18.48 90.23
CA ASP A 537 -32.49 -18.17 90.80
C ASP A 537 -32.41 -18.25 92.34
N THR A 538 -32.94 -17.23 93.01
CA THR A 538 -32.85 -17.08 94.47
C THR A 538 -33.82 -17.98 95.23
N ASN A 539 -34.87 -18.48 94.58
CA ASN A 539 -35.90 -19.34 95.15
C ASN A 539 -35.72 -20.81 94.74
N ASP A 540 -35.12 -21.10 93.58
CA ASP A 540 -34.83 -22.46 93.09
C ASP A 540 -33.35 -22.62 92.69
N LYS A 541 -32.54 -23.24 93.56
CA LYS A 541 -31.09 -23.41 93.34
C LYS A 541 -30.73 -24.37 92.20
N SER A 542 -31.70 -24.98 91.51
CA SER A 542 -31.48 -25.75 90.28
C SER A 542 -31.54 -24.93 89.00
N LYS A 543 -31.95 -23.65 89.04
CA LYS A 543 -32.18 -22.79 87.87
C LYS A 543 -31.26 -21.58 87.80
N TYR A 544 -31.05 -21.10 86.57
CA TYR A 544 -30.27 -19.91 86.23
C TYR A 544 -31.00 -19.06 85.20
N THR A 545 -30.97 -17.74 85.38
CA THR A 545 -31.39 -16.74 84.41
C THR A 545 -30.15 -16.11 83.76
N LEU A 546 -30.06 -16.14 82.43
CA LEU A 546 -28.99 -15.51 81.68
C LEU A 546 -29.45 -14.12 81.22
N ALA A 547 -28.72 -13.07 81.61
CA ALA A 547 -28.99 -11.69 81.22
C ALA A 547 -27.78 -11.12 80.46
N PHE A 548 -28.02 -10.39 79.37
CA PHE A 548 -26.96 -9.80 78.55
C PHE A 548 -26.70 -8.34 78.95
N ASN A 549 -25.46 -8.02 79.32
CA ASN A 549 -25.07 -6.73 79.86
C ASN A 549 -24.66 -5.75 78.74
N LYS A 550 -25.66 -5.15 78.08
CA LYS A 550 -25.45 -4.22 76.95
C LYS A 550 -24.57 -3.01 77.28
N GLU A 551 -24.69 -2.41 78.47
CA GLU A 551 -23.89 -1.23 78.83
C GLU A 551 -22.39 -1.55 78.93
N LYS A 552 -22.05 -2.72 79.48
CA LYS A 552 -20.65 -3.10 79.64
C LYS A 552 -19.99 -3.46 78.30
N LEU A 553 -20.73 -4.14 77.42
CA LEU A 553 -20.33 -4.33 76.03
C LEU A 553 -20.09 -2.98 75.32
N VAL A 554 -21.01 -2.02 75.48
CA VAL A 554 -20.88 -0.70 74.84
C VAL A 554 -19.67 0.09 75.35
N ASN A 555 -19.36 0.01 76.64
CA ASN A 555 -18.17 0.67 77.22
C ASN A 555 -16.85 0.00 76.82
N ASP A 556 -16.78 -1.34 76.76
CA ASP A 556 -15.58 -2.04 76.28
C ASP A 556 -15.39 -1.91 74.75
N LEU A 557 -16.44 -1.52 74.03
CA LEU A 557 -16.42 -1.07 72.63
C LEU A 557 -16.28 0.46 72.45
N ASP A 558 -16.12 1.26 73.52
CA ASP A 558 -15.85 2.69 73.38
C ASP A 558 -14.40 2.91 72.91
N LEU A 559 -14.31 3.21 71.63
CA LEU A 559 -13.07 3.40 70.90
C LEU A 559 -12.56 4.85 70.90
N SER A 560 -13.26 5.77 71.58
CA SER A 560 -13.03 7.23 71.51
C SER A 560 -11.62 7.70 71.87
N ASN A 561 -10.93 6.97 72.76
CA ASN A 561 -9.55 7.29 73.19
C ASN A 561 -8.49 6.27 72.72
N ASN A 562 -8.82 5.38 71.79
CA ASN A 562 -7.90 4.35 71.32
C ASN A 562 -6.79 4.97 70.42
N ALA A 563 -5.54 4.93 70.90
CA ALA A 563 -4.37 5.46 70.19
C ALA A 563 -4.17 4.86 68.78
N THR A 564 -4.67 3.65 68.53
CA THR A 564 -4.62 2.95 67.23
C THR A 564 -5.62 3.49 66.20
N LEU A 565 -6.57 4.32 66.63
CA LEU A 565 -7.60 4.94 65.78
C LEU A 565 -7.38 6.45 65.60
N LYS A 566 -6.52 7.07 66.40
CA LYS A 566 -6.12 8.47 66.24
C LYS A 566 -5.38 8.66 64.91
N GLY A 567 -6.05 9.28 63.94
CA GLY A 567 -5.57 9.42 62.55
C GLY A 567 -6.18 8.45 61.52
N LYS A 568 -7.19 7.66 61.90
CA LYS A 568 -8.04 6.93 60.94
C LYS A 568 -9.33 7.68 60.65
N ALA A 569 -9.88 7.45 59.46
CA ALA A 569 -11.17 7.98 59.02
C ALA A 569 -12.30 7.61 59.98
N ASN A 570 -13.14 8.59 60.32
CA ASN A 570 -14.51 8.33 60.74
C ASN A 570 -15.42 8.11 59.51
N ALA A 571 -16.70 7.83 59.75
CA ALA A 571 -17.60 7.31 58.72
C ALA A 571 -17.82 8.23 57.52
N ASN A 572 -17.79 9.54 57.75
CA ASN A 572 -17.99 10.60 56.76
C ASN A 572 -16.68 11.33 56.39
N ALA A 573 -15.54 10.85 56.90
CA ALA A 573 -14.19 11.38 56.66
C ALA A 573 -13.98 12.88 56.98
N ASP A 574 -14.86 13.50 57.78
CA ASP A 574 -14.76 14.91 58.17
C ASP A 574 -13.67 15.15 59.23
N ASN A 575 -13.18 14.08 59.87
CA ASN A 575 -12.07 14.12 60.82
C ASN A 575 -10.67 14.03 60.16
N ILE A 576 -10.59 14.15 58.82
CA ILE A 576 -9.36 13.97 58.04
C ILE A 576 -9.10 15.17 57.12
N ASP A 577 -7.83 15.49 56.91
CA ASP A 577 -7.43 16.34 55.77
C ASP A 577 -7.68 15.61 54.45
N ILE A 578 -8.72 16.06 53.75
CA ILE A 578 -9.17 15.60 52.44
C ILE A 578 -8.01 15.59 51.43
N THR A 579 -7.13 16.60 51.47
CA THR A 579 -6.01 16.78 50.54
C THR A 579 -4.99 15.63 50.64
N THR A 580 -4.67 15.23 51.87
CA THR A 580 -3.70 14.15 52.17
C THR A 580 -4.29 12.75 52.01
N TRP A 581 -5.62 12.60 52.01
CA TRP A 581 -6.29 11.30 51.79
C TRP A 581 -6.66 11.03 50.33
N GLN A 582 -7.07 12.06 49.56
CA GLN A 582 -7.32 11.93 48.11
C GLN A 582 -6.10 11.40 47.35
N THR A 583 -4.89 11.80 47.77
CA THR A 583 -3.62 11.32 47.20
C THR A 583 -3.24 9.88 47.58
N LYS A 584 -3.88 9.29 48.61
CA LYS A 584 -3.63 7.90 49.05
C LYS A 584 -4.68 6.90 48.57
N LEU A 585 -5.94 7.32 48.38
CA LEU A 585 -7.03 6.45 47.92
C LEU A 585 -7.16 6.37 46.40
N GLY A 586 -6.73 7.40 45.65
CA GLY A 586 -6.83 7.46 44.19
C GLY A 586 -5.82 6.58 43.43
N ASN A 587 -5.59 5.34 43.89
CA ASN A 587 -4.56 4.44 43.34
C ASN A 587 -5.08 3.52 42.21
N GLY A 588 -6.39 3.39 42.03
CA GLY A 588 -7.01 2.53 41.00
C GLY A 588 -6.54 2.90 39.59
N GLU A 589 -6.46 1.91 38.70
CA GLU A 589 -6.10 2.08 37.29
C GLU A 589 -7.33 1.88 36.41
N ILE A 590 -7.41 2.59 35.28
CA ILE A 590 -8.52 2.44 34.34
C ILE A 590 -8.19 1.27 33.41
N ALA A 591 -8.49 0.08 33.93
CA ALA A 591 -8.31 -1.21 33.29
C ALA A 591 -9.56 -2.07 33.53
N ASP A 592 -9.86 -2.98 32.60
CA ASP A 592 -11.02 -3.86 32.71
C ASP A 592 -10.93 -4.76 33.97
N GLY A 593 -12.06 -4.93 34.66
CA GLY A 593 -12.14 -5.65 35.94
C GLY A 593 -11.51 -4.96 37.16
N ASN A 594 -10.96 -3.73 37.06
CA ASN A 594 -10.42 -3.03 38.22
C ASN A 594 -11.54 -2.44 39.10
N THR A 595 -11.49 -2.72 40.41
CA THR A 595 -12.47 -2.28 41.42
C THR A 595 -11.96 -1.12 42.29
N GLY A 596 -10.76 -0.59 42.03
CA GLY A 596 -10.15 0.50 42.78
C GLY A 596 -10.67 1.91 42.42
N LEU A 597 -10.55 2.85 43.37
CA LEU A 597 -11.00 4.23 43.21
C LEU A 597 -10.05 5.04 42.30
N VAL A 598 -10.62 5.80 41.36
CA VAL A 598 -9.88 6.61 40.37
C VAL A 598 -10.20 8.10 40.52
N THR A 599 -9.23 8.97 40.20
CA THR A 599 -9.41 10.43 40.25
C THR A 599 -9.87 10.99 38.90
N GLY A 600 -10.56 12.14 38.92
CA GLY A 600 -11.00 12.82 37.69
C GLY A 600 -9.85 13.14 36.71
N GLY A 601 -8.65 13.44 37.21
CA GLY A 601 -7.45 13.62 36.38
C GLY A 601 -6.98 12.33 35.68
N LYS A 602 -7.07 11.17 36.36
CA LYS A 602 -6.74 9.87 35.76
C LYS A 602 -7.79 9.47 34.71
N VAL A 603 -9.07 9.74 34.97
CA VAL A 603 -10.19 9.57 34.02
C VAL A 603 -10.03 10.47 32.79
N TYR A 604 -9.73 11.75 32.98
CA TYR A 604 -9.46 12.69 31.89
C TYR A 604 -8.29 12.25 31.01
N THR A 605 -7.20 11.80 31.62
CA THR A 605 -6.00 11.32 30.91
C THR A 605 -6.30 10.08 30.05
N GLU A 606 -7.17 9.17 30.51
CA GLU A 606 -7.55 7.98 29.75
C GLU A 606 -8.60 8.30 28.66
N LEU A 607 -9.57 9.17 28.96
CA LEU A 607 -10.58 9.60 27.98
C LEU A 607 -9.96 10.39 26.82
N ASN A 608 -8.91 11.18 27.05
CA ASN A 608 -8.19 11.89 25.98
C ASN A 608 -7.43 10.96 25.02
N LYS A 609 -7.26 9.67 25.35
CA LYS A 609 -6.74 8.65 24.42
C LYS A 609 -7.82 8.09 23.48
N LYS A 610 -9.10 8.40 23.70
CA LYS A 610 -10.22 8.05 22.79
C LYS A 610 -10.43 9.18 21.79
N LEU A 611 -10.69 8.85 20.53
CA LEU A 611 -10.90 9.83 19.46
C LEU A 611 -12.10 10.73 19.77
N ASP A 612 -11.93 12.05 19.69
CA ASP A 612 -13.04 12.99 19.79
C ASP A 612 -13.82 13.14 18.47
N ILE A 613 -15.03 13.68 18.54
CA ILE A 613 -15.97 13.75 17.40
C ILE A 613 -15.42 14.56 16.22
N ASP A 614 -14.52 15.51 16.48
CA ASP A 614 -13.90 16.37 15.47
C ASP A 614 -12.54 15.83 14.98
N ALA A 615 -12.08 14.69 15.49
CA ALA A 615 -10.72 14.16 15.35
C ALA A 615 -9.62 15.23 15.57
N LYS A 616 -9.74 16.05 16.62
CA LYS A 616 -8.77 17.08 17.03
C LYS A 616 -7.64 16.52 17.88
N ASN A 617 -7.86 15.40 18.58
CA ASN A 617 -6.84 14.74 19.41
C ASN A 617 -6.10 13.57 18.72
N ILE A 618 -6.15 13.48 17.39
CA ILE A 618 -5.42 12.47 16.60
C ILE A 618 -4.00 12.97 16.25
N THR A 619 -3.00 12.11 16.43
CA THR A 619 -1.61 12.34 15.97
C THR A 619 -1.40 11.73 14.57
N ASP A 620 -0.30 12.07 13.89
CA ASP A 620 0.02 11.51 12.56
C ASP A 620 0.12 9.97 12.58
N ASP A 621 0.71 9.38 13.63
CA ASP A 621 0.70 7.92 13.87
C ASP A 621 -0.72 7.35 14.08
N GLY A 622 -1.60 8.14 14.69
CA GLY A 622 -3.01 7.82 14.85
C GLY A 622 -3.74 7.75 13.51
N VAL A 623 -3.44 8.67 12.58
CA VAL A 623 -3.97 8.68 11.20
C VAL A 623 -3.54 7.43 10.44
N ALA A 624 -2.27 7.02 10.55
CA ALA A 624 -1.76 5.79 9.93
C ALA A 624 -2.43 4.52 10.50
N THR A 625 -2.59 4.48 11.83
CA THR A 625 -3.23 3.35 12.53
C THR A 625 -4.71 3.21 12.18
N LEU A 626 -5.45 4.32 12.14
CA LEU A 626 -6.86 4.34 11.72
C LEU A 626 -7.02 4.00 10.24
N THR A 627 -6.15 4.47 9.35
CA THR A 627 -6.20 4.11 7.93
C THR A 627 -6.00 2.61 7.73
N THR A 628 -5.09 1.98 8.49
CA THR A 628 -4.85 0.53 8.40
C THR A 628 -6.04 -0.28 8.93
N LYS A 629 -6.74 0.19 9.98
CA LYS A 629 -7.90 -0.53 10.55
C LYS A 629 -9.21 -0.31 9.78
N LEU A 630 -9.43 0.90 9.26
CA LEU A 630 -10.69 1.27 8.59
C LEU A 630 -10.64 1.05 7.07
N GLY A 631 -9.46 1.15 6.44
CA GLY A 631 -9.25 0.98 4.99
C GLY A 631 -9.34 -0.46 4.48
N THR A 632 -10.21 -1.29 5.07
CA THR A 632 -10.35 -2.73 4.80
C THR A 632 -11.40 -3.05 3.72
N GLY A 633 -12.04 -2.04 3.14
CA GLY A 633 -13.03 -2.19 2.08
C GLY A 633 -12.49 -2.82 0.80
N GLU A 634 -13.40 -3.46 0.06
CA GLU A 634 -13.22 -3.99 -1.29
C GLU A 634 -14.13 -3.24 -2.26
N ILE A 635 -13.74 -3.07 -3.52
CA ILE A 635 -14.57 -2.31 -4.47
C ILE A 635 -15.50 -3.28 -5.19
N LYS A 636 -16.77 -3.25 -4.77
CA LYS A 636 -17.88 -4.07 -5.25
C LYS A 636 -19.20 -3.35 -4.97
N ASP A 637 -20.23 -3.65 -5.74
CA ASP A 637 -21.55 -3.03 -5.59
C ASP A 637 -22.11 -3.23 -4.18
N ASN A 638 -22.68 -2.17 -3.61
CA ASN A 638 -23.24 -2.12 -2.25
C ASN A 638 -22.26 -2.42 -1.10
N ASN A 639 -20.94 -2.19 -1.28
CA ASN A 639 -20.00 -2.17 -0.17
C ASN A 639 -19.87 -0.76 0.43
N ASN A 640 -20.25 -0.60 1.69
CA ASN A 640 -20.20 0.67 2.42
C ASN A 640 -18.88 0.88 3.20
N ASN A 641 -17.93 -0.05 3.09
CA ASN A 641 -16.66 0.01 3.83
C ASN A 641 -15.61 0.91 3.14
N LEU A 642 -14.84 1.65 3.94
CA LEU A 642 -13.79 2.56 3.46
C LEU A 642 -12.65 1.82 2.74
N VAL A 643 -12.20 2.36 1.60
CA VAL A 643 -11.15 1.78 0.74
C VAL A 643 -9.88 2.65 0.74
N THR A 644 -8.70 2.03 0.67
CA THR A 644 -7.44 2.77 0.49
C THR A 644 -7.20 3.12 -0.99
N GLY A 645 -6.39 4.16 -1.24
CA GLY A 645 -5.98 4.50 -2.61
C GLY A 645 -5.27 3.36 -3.36
N GLY A 646 -4.62 2.44 -2.63
CA GLY A 646 -4.03 1.22 -3.19
C GLY A 646 -5.08 0.22 -3.68
N THR A 647 -6.12 -0.07 -2.88
CA THR A 647 -7.26 -0.90 -3.30
C THR A 647 -7.94 -0.31 -4.53
N VAL A 648 -8.13 1.01 -4.53
CA VAL A 648 -8.77 1.71 -5.66
C VAL A 648 -7.92 1.62 -6.93
N LYS A 649 -6.64 1.97 -6.87
CA LYS A 649 -5.72 1.85 -8.01
C LYS A 649 -5.70 0.45 -8.63
N LYS A 650 -5.80 -0.60 -7.79
CA LYS A 650 -5.90 -1.99 -8.24
C LYS A 650 -7.18 -2.23 -9.04
N TYR A 651 -8.35 -1.96 -8.46
CA TYR A 651 -9.65 -2.14 -9.14
C TYR A 651 -9.76 -1.29 -10.42
N ILE A 652 -9.32 -0.03 -10.37
CA ILE A 652 -9.21 0.87 -11.53
C ILE A 652 -8.41 0.20 -12.66
N THR A 653 -7.24 -0.36 -12.34
CA THR A 653 -6.37 -0.99 -13.33
C THR A 653 -7.03 -2.25 -13.91
N GLU A 654 -7.71 -3.04 -13.10
CA GLU A 654 -8.47 -4.22 -13.52
C GLU A 654 -9.65 -3.82 -14.44
N GLU A 655 -10.45 -2.81 -14.06
CA GLU A 655 -11.58 -2.35 -14.88
C GLU A 655 -11.18 -1.61 -16.15
N ILE A 656 -10.05 -0.87 -16.19
CA ILE A 656 -9.60 -0.30 -17.46
C ILE A 656 -8.96 -1.33 -18.39
N ASN A 657 -8.43 -2.43 -17.88
CA ASN A 657 -8.12 -3.58 -18.74
C ASN A 657 -9.42 -4.21 -19.32
N ASN A 658 -10.51 -4.23 -18.54
CA ASN A 658 -11.84 -4.69 -18.96
C ASN A 658 -12.55 -3.73 -19.93
N ILE A 659 -12.34 -2.42 -19.75
CA ILE A 659 -12.83 -1.36 -20.62
C ILE A 659 -12.02 -1.37 -21.93
N ASN A 660 -10.68 -1.23 -21.91
CA ASN A 660 -9.79 -1.27 -23.10
C ASN A 660 -10.08 -2.45 -24.04
N THR A 661 -10.50 -3.59 -23.50
CA THR A 661 -10.90 -4.79 -24.27
C THR A 661 -12.32 -4.73 -24.81
N LYS A 662 -13.35 -4.61 -23.95
CA LYS A 662 -14.77 -4.64 -24.38
C LYS A 662 -15.10 -3.56 -25.37
N VAL A 663 -14.61 -2.39 -25.03
CA VAL A 663 -15.39 -1.21 -25.31
C VAL A 663 -15.19 -0.94 -26.78
N SER A 664 -14.04 -1.24 -27.39
CA SER A 664 -13.55 -0.39 -28.46
C SER A 664 -14.34 -0.22 -29.80
N GLY A 665 -15.56 -0.74 -29.98
CA GLY A 665 -16.39 -0.89 -31.19
C GLY A 665 -17.36 0.19 -31.77
N LYS A 666 -17.53 1.42 -31.26
CA LYS A 666 -18.52 2.48 -31.66
C LYS A 666 -18.08 4.00 -31.62
N LEU A 667 -18.10 4.71 -32.78
CA LEU A 667 -18.51 6.15 -33.05
C LEU A 667 -17.55 7.40 -33.02
N SER A 668 -17.91 8.49 -33.77
CA SER A 668 -17.20 9.78 -34.02
C SER A 668 -18.12 11.02 -34.25
N SER A 669 -17.57 12.24 -34.45
CA SER A 669 -18.21 13.55 -34.16
C SER A 669 -18.58 14.48 -35.35
N GLU A 670 -19.84 14.50 -35.81
CA GLU A 670 -20.29 15.29 -36.98
C GLU A 670 -21.41 16.33 -36.65
N ASP A 671 -21.47 16.90 -35.42
CA ASP A 671 -22.78 17.27 -34.81
C ASP A 671 -23.16 18.75 -34.46
N VAL A 672 -22.26 19.69 -34.05
CA VAL A 672 -22.68 20.84 -33.16
C VAL A 672 -22.37 22.30 -33.63
N ASP A 673 -23.31 23.25 -33.43
CA ASP A 673 -23.17 24.71 -33.71
C ASP A 673 -23.83 25.68 -32.66
N VAL A 674 -23.28 26.90 -32.36
CA VAL A 674 -23.73 27.85 -31.25
C VAL A 674 -23.46 29.38 -31.48
N LYS A 675 -24.27 30.34 -30.91
CA LYS A 675 -24.19 31.87 -30.99
C LYS A 675 -24.76 32.64 -29.71
N GLY A 676 -24.63 33.99 -29.56
CA GLY A 676 -24.95 34.81 -28.32
C GLY A 676 -25.58 36.24 -28.44
N ASP A 677 -25.62 37.08 -27.37
CA ASP A 677 -26.57 38.24 -27.13
C ASP A 677 -26.00 39.61 -26.58
N GLU A 678 -26.89 40.53 -26.12
CA GLU A 678 -26.62 41.95 -25.75
C GLU A 678 -25.74 42.17 -24.49
N TYR A 679 -25.77 41.25 -23.52
CA TYR A 679 -24.81 41.29 -22.40
C TYR A 679 -23.67 40.29 -22.62
N ILE A 680 -23.70 39.43 -23.66
CA ILE A 680 -22.80 38.27 -23.80
C ILE A 680 -22.39 37.88 -25.25
N THR A 681 -21.10 38.03 -25.61
CA THR A 681 -20.56 37.72 -26.97
C THR A 681 -19.94 36.31 -27.13
N VAL A 682 -20.16 35.59 -28.26
CA VAL A 682 -19.64 34.22 -28.55
C VAL A 682 -18.47 34.15 -29.56
N ASN A 683 -17.44 33.33 -29.28
CA ASN A 683 -16.33 32.99 -30.21
C ASN A 683 -16.12 31.45 -30.38
N LYS A 684 -15.61 30.98 -31.54
CA LYS A 684 -15.22 29.57 -31.84
C LYS A 684 -13.71 29.31 -31.63
N ASP A 685 -13.34 28.14 -31.09
CA ASP A 685 -11.92 27.69 -30.98
C ASP A 685 -11.56 26.74 -32.15
N VAL A 686 -10.38 26.97 -32.77
CA VAL A 686 -9.90 26.23 -33.96
C VAL A 686 -8.98 25.05 -33.62
N GLN A 687 -8.52 24.89 -32.37
CA GLN A 687 -7.60 23.82 -31.96
C GLN A 687 -8.31 22.65 -31.25
N LYS A 688 -9.62 22.76 -31.00
CA LYS A 688 -10.43 21.72 -30.34
C LYS A 688 -11.78 21.59 -31.05
N PRO A 689 -12.15 20.42 -31.62
CA PRO A 689 -13.49 20.23 -32.14
C PRO A 689 -14.52 20.44 -31.02
N ASN A 690 -15.58 21.18 -31.33
CA ASN A 690 -16.76 21.45 -30.49
C ASN A 690 -16.61 22.45 -29.31
N HIS A 691 -15.75 23.49 -29.38
CA HIS A 691 -15.63 24.48 -28.29
C HIS A 691 -15.91 25.95 -28.68
N TYR A 692 -16.60 26.67 -27.79
CA TYR A 692 -17.01 28.08 -27.91
C TYR A 692 -16.79 28.84 -26.58
N SER A 693 -16.76 30.18 -26.57
CA SER A 693 -16.59 31.00 -25.35
C SER A 693 -17.45 32.27 -25.32
N LEU A 694 -17.95 32.65 -24.13
CA LEU A 694 -18.92 33.72 -23.83
C LEU A 694 -18.34 34.75 -22.83
N VAL A 695 -18.67 36.07 -22.92
CA VAL A 695 -18.09 37.16 -22.08
C VAL A 695 -19.14 38.18 -21.61
N PHE A 696 -19.22 38.48 -20.29
CA PHE A 696 -20.27 39.31 -19.62
C PHE A 696 -19.72 40.60 -18.96
N ASP A 697 -20.48 41.70 -18.96
CA ASP A 697 -20.13 43.02 -18.38
C ASP A 697 -20.77 43.29 -17.00
N LYS A 698 -19.98 43.73 -16.01
CA LYS A 698 -20.34 43.73 -14.58
C LYS A 698 -20.48 45.10 -13.91
N ASP A 699 -19.91 46.16 -14.48
CA ASP A 699 -19.91 47.48 -13.82
C ASP A 699 -21.31 48.10 -13.77
N LYS A 700 -22.24 47.57 -14.59
CA LYS A 700 -23.65 47.94 -14.66
C LYS A 700 -24.54 47.46 -13.49
N LEU A 701 -24.01 46.69 -12.53
CA LEU A 701 -24.81 45.99 -11.50
C LEU A 701 -24.60 46.50 -10.05
N ALA A 702 -23.56 47.27 -9.75
CA ALA A 702 -23.09 47.47 -8.38
C ALA A 702 -23.70 48.66 -7.59
N THR A 703 -24.75 49.33 -8.08
CA THR A 703 -25.06 50.74 -7.72
C THR A 703 -26.14 50.94 -6.63
N ASP A 704 -26.44 49.99 -5.72
CA ASP A 704 -27.81 49.95 -5.11
C ASP A 704 -28.04 49.94 -3.55
N LEU A 705 -27.13 49.53 -2.62
CA LEU A 705 -27.51 49.23 -1.19
C LEU A 705 -26.64 49.85 -0.04
N ASP A 706 -27.27 50.37 1.05
CA ASP A 706 -26.71 50.58 2.44
C ASP A 706 -27.82 50.81 3.53
N LEU A 707 -27.56 50.49 4.82
CA LEU A 707 -28.42 50.81 6.01
C LEU A 707 -27.65 50.84 7.38
N SER A 708 -27.64 51.96 8.16
CA SER A 708 -26.80 52.03 9.41
C SER A 708 -27.10 53.07 10.57
N LYS A 709 -28.31 53.18 11.21
CA LYS A 709 -28.59 54.24 12.27
C LYS A 709 -29.65 53.97 13.40
N ASN A 710 -29.32 53.70 14.70
CA ASN A 710 -30.25 53.88 15.87
C ASN A 710 -29.59 53.85 17.29
N THR A 711 -30.19 54.50 18.32
CA THR A 711 -29.53 54.82 19.63
C THR A 711 -30.40 54.83 20.91
N LYS A 712 -31.67 54.40 20.91
CA LYS A 712 -32.63 54.69 22.02
C LYS A 712 -32.58 53.82 23.30
N LEU A 713 -31.64 52.89 23.46
CA LEU A 713 -31.78 51.78 24.44
C LEU A 713 -31.11 52.01 25.81
N THR A 714 -30.40 53.12 26.03
CA THR A 714 -29.27 53.16 27.00
C THR A 714 -29.55 53.82 28.36
N GLU A 715 -30.70 54.48 28.60
CA GLU A 715 -30.83 55.49 29.68
C GLU A 715 -31.55 55.09 31.01
N GLN A 716 -32.12 53.88 31.17
CA GLN A 716 -33.32 53.75 32.04
C GLN A 716 -33.20 53.39 33.55
N PHE A 717 -32.04 53.02 34.15
CA PHE A 717 -32.05 52.16 35.37
C PHE A 717 -31.41 52.61 36.73
N ASN A 718 -31.03 53.87 36.98
CA ASN A 718 -30.30 54.27 38.21
C ASN A 718 -31.12 55.11 39.25
N LYS A 719 -31.50 54.66 40.48
CA LYS A 719 -32.19 55.59 41.46
C LYS A 719 -32.34 55.44 43.02
N TYR A 720 -32.33 54.30 43.72
CA TYR A 720 -32.96 54.19 45.09
C TYR A 720 -32.09 53.74 46.32
N ALA A 721 -32.67 53.71 47.54
CA ALA A 721 -32.00 53.82 48.87
C ALA A 721 -32.27 52.69 49.92
N LEU A 722 -31.63 52.76 51.12
CA LEU A 722 -31.16 51.61 51.92
C LEU A 722 -31.60 51.51 53.42
N LEU A 723 -31.18 50.41 54.10
CA LEU A 723 -31.89 49.71 55.19
C LEU A 723 -31.13 49.57 56.53
N ASP A 724 -29.88 50.04 56.64
CA ASP A 724 -28.99 49.79 57.80
C ASP A 724 -29.30 50.63 59.05
N GLY A 725 -30.31 51.50 58.99
CA GLY A 725 -30.60 52.47 60.04
C GLY A 725 -29.51 53.52 60.20
N SER A 726 -28.57 53.68 59.24
CA SER A 726 -27.63 54.82 59.22
C SER A 726 -28.34 56.16 59.03
N ASN A 727 -29.62 56.13 58.66
CA ASN A 727 -30.55 57.24 58.69
C ASN A 727 -31.33 57.39 60.04
N LEU A 728 -30.86 56.81 61.14
CA LEU A 728 -31.47 56.87 62.49
C LEU A 728 -30.41 57.03 63.61
N GLU A 729 -30.45 58.14 64.37
CA GLU A 729 -29.43 58.51 65.40
C GLU A 729 -29.85 58.21 66.87
N SER A 730 -28.91 58.35 67.82
CA SER A 730 -28.70 57.37 68.91
C SER A 730 -29.01 57.78 70.37
N ASN A 731 -29.75 58.86 70.66
CA ASN A 731 -29.59 59.57 71.95
C ASN A 731 -30.75 59.47 72.98
N GLU A 732 -31.74 58.58 72.82
CA GLU A 732 -32.93 58.49 73.71
C GLU A 732 -33.28 57.07 74.25
N PHE A 733 -32.31 56.16 74.48
CA PHE A 733 -32.65 54.81 74.99
C PHE A 733 -31.73 54.30 76.12
N ASN A 734 -32.33 53.99 77.29
CA ASN A 734 -31.61 53.67 78.53
C ASN A 734 -31.88 52.23 79.01
N LEU A 735 -30.88 51.37 78.87
CA LEU A 735 -31.05 49.90 78.73
C LEU A 735 -31.33 49.15 80.05
N ASN A 736 -30.76 49.58 81.17
CA ASN A 736 -30.76 48.81 82.43
C ASN A 736 -32.08 48.91 83.23
N VAL A 737 -32.94 49.90 82.93
CA VAL A 737 -34.27 50.03 83.55
C VAL A 737 -35.31 49.13 82.87
N TRP A 738 -35.12 48.86 81.57
CA TRP A 738 -35.99 47.97 80.80
C TRP A 738 -35.97 46.54 81.34
N GLN A 739 -34.80 46.01 81.68
CA GLN A 739 -34.64 44.61 82.07
C GLN A 739 -35.45 44.25 83.34
N ASN A 740 -35.28 44.98 84.46
CA ASN A 740 -35.91 44.63 85.73
C ASN A 740 -37.45 44.79 85.79
N LYS A 741 -38.07 45.49 84.83
CA LYS A 741 -39.54 45.64 84.78
C LYS A 741 -40.27 44.57 83.97
N LEU A 742 -39.55 43.79 83.17
CA LEU A 742 -40.14 42.74 82.35
C LEU A 742 -40.20 41.37 83.08
N GLY A 743 -39.65 41.28 84.30
CA GLY A 743 -39.34 40.03 85.01
C GLY A 743 -40.47 39.18 85.60
N ASN A 744 -41.46 38.80 84.79
CA ASN A 744 -42.50 37.83 85.11
C ASN A 744 -42.67 36.76 84.02
N GLY A 745 -41.56 36.42 83.35
CA GLY A 745 -41.56 35.54 82.17
C GLY A 745 -41.77 34.07 82.50
N LYS A 746 -42.50 33.38 81.61
CA LYS A 746 -42.45 31.92 81.47
C LYS A 746 -41.33 31.58 80.49
N ILE A 747 -40.74 30.39 80.59
CA ILE A 747 -39.80 29.90 79.57
C ILE A 747 -40.59 29.43 78.35
N VAL A 748 -40.96 30.39 77.51
CA VAL A 748 -41.67 30.22 76.23
C VAL A 748 -41.15 31.27 75.24
N SER A 749 -41.18 30.94 73.95
CA SER A 749 -40.78 31.89 72.90
C SER A 749 -41.63 33.17 72.93
N GLY A 750 -41.02 34.30 72.58
CA GLY A 750 -41.68 35.61 72.59
C GLY A 750 -41.95 36.20 73.98
N ASN A 751 -41.61 35.51 75.06
CA ASN A 751 -41.62 36.13 76.38
C ASN A 751 -40.40 37.05 76.52
N THR A 752 -40.63 38.37 76.44
CA THR A 752 -39.58 39.39 76.62
C THR A 752 -39.24 39.63 78.10
N GLY A 753 -39.72 38.75 79.00
CA GLY A 753 -39.61 38.88 80.44
C GLY A 753 -38.55 38.01 81.10
N LEU A 754 -37.88 38.57 82.12
CA LEU A 754 -36.90 37.83 82.92
C LEU A 754 -37.56 36.64 83.66
N VAL A 755 -36.82 35.53 83.76
CA VAL A 755 -37.30 34.24 84.31
C VAL A 755 -36.39 33.75 85.46
N LYS A 756 -36.90 32.93 86.37
CA LYS A 756 -36.18 32.47 87.58
C LYS A 756 -35.43 31.15 87.37
N GLY A 757 -34.32 30.98 88.10
CA GLY A 757 -33.44 29.80 88.01
C GLY A 757 -34.09 28.44 88.33
N GLY A 758 -35.14 28.41 89.16
CA GLY A 758 -35.87 27.18 89.45
C GLY A 758 -36.70 26.67 88.28
N ASP A 759 -37.40 27.59 87.58
CA ASP A 759 -38.14 27.27 86.35
C ASP A 759 -37.18 26.78 85.26
N ILE A 760 -35.99 27.36 85.19
CA ILE A 760 -34.91 26.94 84.28
C ILE A 760 -34.49 25.49 84.57
N PHE A 761 -34.34 25.08 85.83
CA PHE A 761 -33.90 23.71 86.16
C PHE A 761 -34.90 22.63 85.70
N THR A 762 -36.19 22.81 85.95
CA THR A 762 -37.24 21.87 85.50
C THR A 762 -37.36 21.86 83.98
N TYR A 763 -37.30 23.02 83.33
CA TYR A 763 -37.30 23.13 81.87
C TYR A 763 -36.09 22.42 81.24
N VAL A 764 -34.90 22.59 81.81
CA VAL A 764 -33.66 21.91 81.36
C VAL A 764 -33.75 20.38 81.52
N ASN A 765 -34.41 19.86 82.55
CA ASN A 765 -34.57 18.41 82.72
C ASN A 765 -35.58 17.81 81.71
N ASN A 766 -36.66 18.52 81.40
CA ASN A 766 -37.58 18.11 80.32
C ASN A 766 -36.89 18.18 78.96
N ILE A 767 -36.12 19.25 78.68
CA ILE A 767 -35.23 19.32 77.51
C ILE A 767 -34.30 18.11 77.45
N LYS A 768 -33.78 17.61 78.59
CA LYS A 768 -32.89 16.44 78.62
C LYS A 768 -33.59 15.14 78.20
N GLN A 769 -34.90 15.04 78.45
CA GLN A 769 -35.71 13.89 78.04
C GLN A 769 -36.17 14.00 76.58
N GLU A 770 -36.57 15.20 76.15
CA GLU A 770 -36.81 15.50 74.74
C GLU A 770 -35.55 15.33 73.88
N LEU A 771 -34.38 15.74 74.36
CA LEU A 771 -33.07 15.53 73.70
C LEU A 771 -32.77 14.05 73.46
N ASN A 772 -33.19 13.15 74.35
CA ASN A 772 -32.95 11.71 74.14
C ASN A 772 -33.87 11.13 73.04
N ASN A 773 -35.13 11.56 73.01
CA ASN A 773 -36.08 11.15 71.98
C ASN A 773 -35.75 11.79 70.62
N GLN A 774 -35.41 13.09 70.62
CA GLN A 774 -34.95 13.82 69.45
C GLN A 774 -33.61 13.29 68.97
N ALA A 775 -32.64 12.94 69.83
CA ALA A 775 -31.40 12.31 69.40
C ALA A 775 -31.65 10.96 68.72
N THR A 776 -32.60 10.16 69.21
CA THR A 776 -32.98 8.88 68.58
C THR A 776 -33.61 9.12 67.19
N GLN A 777 -34.46 10.14 67.06
CA GLN A 777 -35.11 10.50 65.80
C GLN A 777 -34.14 11.17 64.80
N ASP A 778 -33.24 12.04 65.28
CA ASP A 778 -32.15 12.66 64.53
C ASP A 778 -31.10 11.63 64.09
N LEU A 779 -30.87 10.57 64.87
CA LEU A 779 -30.06 9.43 64.41
C LEU A 779 -30.77 8.65 63.32
N SER A 780 -32.09 8.43 63.41
CA SER A 780 -32.84 7.79 62.31
C SER A 780 -32.93 8.63 61.03
N ASN A 781 -32.73 9.96 61.14
CA ASN A 781 -32.64 10.89 60.02
C ASN A 781 -31.20 11.11 59.51
N LYS A 782 -30.18 10.47 60.12
CA LYS A 782 -28.78 10.54 59.67
C LYS A 782 -28.47 9.37 58.75
N LEU A 783 -27.67 9.64 57.73
CA LEU A 783 -27.20 8.66 56.76
C LEU A 783 -26.37 7.54 57.43
N ASP A 784 -26.74 6.28 57.22
CA ASP A 784 -25.93 5.13 57.62
C ASP A 784 -24.66 5.01 56.77
N LYS A 785 -23.62 4.35 57.31
CA LYS A 785 -22.27 4.32 56.71
C LYS A 785 -22.22 3.68 55.30
N ASP A 786 -23.17 2.81 55.02
CA ASP A 786 -23.38 2.13 53.74
C ASP A 786 -24.63 2.64 52.98
N GLY A 787 -25.31 3.65 53.53
CA GLY A 787 -26.54 4.22 52.98
C GLY A 787 -27.78 3.34 53.07
N THR A 788 -27.74 2.21 53.79
CA THR A 788 -28.83 1.22 53.79
C THR A 788 -30.14 1.69 54.42
N ASN A 789 -30.14 2.82 55.15
CA ASN A 789 -31.36 3.45 55.66
C ASN A 789 -31.99 4.51 54.74
N LEU A 790 -31.40 4.79 53.56
CA LEU A 790 -32.03 5.64 52.57
C LEU A 790 -33.00 4.83 51.68
N ASP A 791 -34.17 5.41 51.39
CA ASP A 791 -34.98 4.97 50.26
C ASP A 791 -34.38 5.43 48.92
N ASP A 792 -34.79 4.81 47.81
CA ASP A 792 -34.28 5.11 46.47
C ASP A 792 -34.37 6.61 46.12
N ALA A 793 -35.44 7.29 46.58
CA ALA A 793 -35.65 8.72 46.36
C ALA A 793 -34.64 9.59 47.12
N SER A 794 -34.20 9.17 48.31
CA SER A 794 -33.21 9.86 49.13
C SER A 794 -31.78 9.57 48.66
N ILE A 795 -31.50 8.35 48.17
CA ILE A 795 -30.23 8.02 47.49
C ILE A 795 -30.03 8.93 46.27
N VAL A 796 -31.06 9.12 45.44
CA VAL A 796 -31.01 10.04 44.29
C VAL A 796 -30.77 11.49 44.73
N LYS A 797 -31.44 11.99 45.78
CA LYS A 797 -31.21 13.35 46.30
C LYS A 797 -29.79 13.57 46.82
N LEU A 798 -29.25 12.62 47.58
CA LEU A 798 -27.87 12.68 48.10
C LEU A 798 -26.85 12.64 46.95
N THR A 799 -27.04 11.73 45.99
CA THR A 799 -26.19 11.60 44.80
C THR A 799 -26.16 12.90 44.00
N ASN A 800 -27.33 13.50 43.75
CA ASN A 800 -27.44 14.80 43.10
C ASN A 800 -26.72 15.91 43.88
N LYS A 801 -26.75 15.89 45.23
CA LYS A 801 -26.10 16.91 46.05
C LYS A 801 -24.57 16.78 46.09
N LEU A 802 -24.05 15.55 46.11
CA LEU A 802 -22.61 15.28 46.04
C LEU A 802 -22.01 15.56 44.64
N SER A 803 -22.84 15.44 43.60
CA SER A 803 -22.45 15.71 42.21
C SER A 803 -22.80 17.11 41.69
N GLU A 804 -23.50 17.91 42.47
CA GLU A 804 -23.78 19.33 42.19
C GLU A 804 -22.45 20.07 41.95
N GLY A 805 -22.34 20.85 40.86
CA GLY A 805 -21.10 21.57 40.54
C GLY A 805 -19.90 20.70 40.13
N SER A 806 -20.11 19.42 39.80
CA SER A 806 -19.11 18.60 39.11
C SER A 806 -18.94 19.04 37.65
N ASP A 807 -17.69 19.14 37.20
CA ASP A 807 -17.33 19.49 35.83
C ASP A 807 -16.22 18.54 35.33
N LEU A 808 -16.43 17.99 34.14
CA LEU A 808 -15.52 17.07 33.45
C LEU A 808 -14.50 17.79 32.55
N THR A 809 -14.72 19.08 32.28
CA THR A 809 -13.82 19.96 31.52
C THR A 809 -12.85 20.71 32.43
N THR A 810 -13.32 21.19 33.58
CA THR A 810 -12.52 21.86 34.62
C THR A 810 -12.69 21.14 35.96
N PRO A 811 -11.87 20.12 36.28
CA PRO A 811 -12.12 19.23 37.42
C PRO A 811 -12.19 19.94 38.78
N THR A 812 -13.35 19.85 39.45
CA THR A 812 -13.64 20.51 40.74
C THR A 812 -13.47 19.62 41.99
N ASN A 813 -12.85 18.44 41.86
CA ASN A 813 -12.72 17.41 42.92
C ASN A 813 -14.06 16.99 43.58
N ARG A 814 -15.15 16.93 42.80
CA ARG A 814 -16.47 16.45 43.23
C ARG A 814 -16.82 15.07 42.65
N LEU A 815 -17.85 14.42 43.22
CA LEU A 815 -18.38 13.16 42.70
C LEU A 815 -18.99 13.37 41.31
N VAL A 816 -18.77 12.45 40.38
CA VAL A 816 -19.35 12.51 39.02
C VAL A 816 -20.25 11.29 38.82
N THR A 817 -21.50 11.49 38.42
CA THR A 817 -22.44 10.39 38.14
C THR A 817 -22.19 9.75 36.78
N ASP A 818 -22.65 8.51 36.62
CA ASP A 818 -22.80 7.83 35.32
C ASP A 818 -23.58 8.68 34.30
N THR A 819 -24.59 9.41 34.75
CA THR A 819 -25.38 10.36 33.98
C THR A 819 -24.50 11.50 33.45
N LYS A 820 -23.63 12.07 34.29
CA LYS A 820 -22.74 13.17 33.90
C LYS A 820 -21.60 12.72 32.98
N VAL A 821 -21.08 11.52 33.22
CA VAL A 821 -20.13 10.85 32.30
C VAL A 821 -20.82 10.56 30.96
N GLY A 822 -22.04 10.03 30.98
CA GLY A 822 -22.85 9.78 29.79
C GLY A 822 -23.15 11.05 28.97
N GLU A 823 -23.44 12.18 29.63
CA GLU A 823 -23.56 13.48 28.98
C GLU A 823 -22.27 13.88 28.24
N ALA A 824 -21.10 13.74 28.87
CA ALA A 824 -19.82 14.07 28.24
C ALA A 824 -19.43 13.11 27.10
N LEU A 825 -19.84 11.83 27.19
CA LEU A 825 -19.60 10.84 26.15
C LEU A 825 -20.49 11.02 24.91
N LYS A 826 -21.67 11.66 25.01
CA LYS A 826 -22.54 11.94 23.84
C LYS A 826 -21.83 12.72 22.71
N GLY A 827 -20.82 13.53 23.06
CA GLY A 827 -19.98 14.30 22.13
C GLY A 827 -18.64 13.66 21.75
N LYS A 828 -18.46 12.35 21.98
CA LYS A 828 -17.27 11.58 21.56
C LYS A 828 -17.69 10.53 20.53
N LEU A 829 -16.84 10.24 19.55
CA LEU A 829 -17.18 9.29 18.49
C LEU A 829 -17.41 7.88 19.08
N ASP A 830 -18.57 7.29 18.83
CA ASP A 830 -18.86 5.92 19.26
C ASP A 830 -18.12 4.89 18.38
N ILE A 831 -18.10 3.63 18.81
CA ILE A 831 -17.37 2.56 18.11
C ILE A 831 -17.91 2.28 16.70
N ASN A 832 -19.17 2.62 16.41
CA ASN A 832 -19.82 2.42 15.12
C ASN A 832 -19.93 3.72 14.29
N ALA A 833 -19.42 4.85 14.80
CA ALA A 833 -19.56 6.19 14.23
C ALA A 833 -21.01 6.66 13.94
N ASN A 834 -22.01 6.07 14.61
CA ASN A 834 -23.43 6.36 14.41
C ASN A 834 -23.88 7.72 15.02
N ASN A 835 -23.03 8.35 15.82
CA ASN A 835 -23.30 9.65 16.44
C ASN A 835 -22.64 10.84 15.73
N LEU A 836 -22.07 10.63 14.54
CA LEU A 836 -21.64 11.73 13.67
C LEU A 836 -22.85 12.50 13.11
N THR A 837 -22.70 13.81 12.99
CA THR A 837 -23.56 14.65 12.14
C THR A 837 -22.97 14.71 10.73
N THR A 838 -23.75 15.09 9.72
CA THR A 838 -23.28 15.26 8.33
C THR A 838 -22.09 16.23 8.21
N GLU A 839 -22.00 17.23 9.10
CA GLU A 839 -20.85 18.12 9.20
C GLU A 839 -19.62 17.43 9.81
N GLY A 840 -19.82 16.60 10.85
CA GLY A 840 -18.78 15.75 11.44
C GLY A 840 -18.22 14.72 10.44
N GLU A 841 -19.09 14.05 9.69
CA GLU A 841 -18.72 13.15 8.58
C GLU A 841 -17.83 13.87 7.57
N THR A 842 -18.27 15.05 7.10
CA THR A 842 -17.53 15.88 6.13
C THR A 842 -16.14 16.27 6.67
N ASN A 843 -16.06 16.71 7.92
CA ASN A 843 -14.79 17.11 8.54
C ASN A 843 -13.83 15.92 8.74
N LEU A 844 -14.36 14.74 9.10
CA LEU A 844 -13.57 13.52 9.26
C LEU A 844 -13.04 13.02 7.91
N ILE A 845 -13.90 12.98 6.88
CA ILE A 845 -13.51 12.64 5.49
C ILE A 845 -12.39 13.57 5.02
N ASN A 846 -12.54 14.88 5.20
CA ASN A 846 -11.54 15.87 4.77
C ASN A 846 -10.18 15.67 5.48
N LYS A 847 -10.14 15.39 6.78
CA LYS A 847 -8.88 15.13 7.50
C LYS A 847 -8.20 13.83 7.08
N LEU A 848 -8.97 12.75 6.93
CA LEU A 848 -8.44 11.42 6.59
C LEU A 848 -7.95 11.35 5.13
N SER A 849 -8.57 12.12 4.24
CA SER A 849 -8.23 12.18 2.79
C SER A 849 -7.30 13.33 2.37
N LYS A 850 -7.03 14.28 3.27
CA LYS A 850 -6.03 15.35 3.06
C LYS A 850 -4.70 14.77 2.58
N ASP A 851 -4.03 15.42 1.64
CA ASP A 851 -2.70 15.01 1.11
C ASP A 851 -2.62 13.55 0.59
N SER A 852 -3.76 12.94 0.24
CA SER A 852 -3.80 11.57 -0.30
C SER A 852 -3.62 11.60 -1.83
N ASP A 853 -2.65 10.84 -2.32
CA ASP A 853 -2.35 10.70 -3.75
C ASP A 853 -2.51 9.24 -4.20
N ILE A 854 -3.33 9.02 -5.23
CA ILE A 854 -3.55 7.69 -5.84
C ILE A 854 -2.38 7.32 -6.77
N SER A 855 -1.65 8.32 -7.29
CA SER A 855 -0.47 8.13 -8.11
C SER A 855 0.75 7.65 -7.29
N GLU A 856 0.98 8.25 -6.12
CA GLU A 856 2.02 7.86 -5.14
C GLU A 856 1.37 7.53 -3.76
N PRO A 857 0.79 6.32 -3.59
CA PRO A 857 0.00 5.97 -2.41
C PRO A 857 0.82 5.94 -1.12
N ASN A 858 0.43 6.78 -0.16
CA ASN A 858 1.10 7.05 1.11
C ASN A 858 0.35 6.47 2.33
N ASN A 859 -0.40 5.37 2.15
CA ASN A 859 -1.25 4.74 3.18
C ASN A 859 -2.27 5.69 3.83
N ARG A 860 -2.88 6.58 3.04
CA ARG A 860 -4.02 7.43 3.42
C ARG A 860 -5.31 7.00 2.70
N LEU A 861 -6.47 7.36 3.26
CA LEU A 861 -7.78 7.08 2.66
C LEU A 861 -8.06 8.07 1.51
N VAL A 862 -8.83 7.65 0.50
CA VAL A 862 -9.17 8.52 -0.64
C VAL A 862 -10.68 8.65 -0.78
N THR A 863 -11.12 9.82 -1.22
CA THR A 863 -12.52 10.08 -1.59
C THR A 863 -12.86 9.46 -2.94
N ASP A 864 -14.12 9.11 -3.13
CA ASP A 864 -14.70 8.75 -4.43
C ASP A 864 -14.42 9.80 -5.52
N THR A 865 -14.32 11.07 -5.12
CA THR A 865 -13.99 12.21 -5.96
C THR A 865 -12.55 12.16 -6.47
N GLN A 866 -11.56 11.99 -5.57
CA GLN A 866 -10.14 11.78 -5.96
C GLN A 866 -9.99 10.55 -6.86
N VAL A 867 -10.75 9.49 -6.58
CA VAL A 867 -10.81 8.24 -7.35
C VAL A 867 -11.32 8.47 -8.77
N ASN A 868 -12.45 9.15 -8.91
CA ASN A 868 -13.08 9.49 -10.20
C ASN A 868 -12.20 10.41 -11.05
N GLU A 869 -11.49 11.35 -10.42
CA GLU A 869 -10.54 12.22 -11.11
C GLU A 869 -9.29 11.47 -11.59
N HIS A 870 -8.69 10.62 -10.75
CA HIS A 870 -7.56 9.78 -11.15
C HIS A 870 -7.92 8.84 -12.31
N LEU A 871 -9.12 8.25 -12.25
CA LEU A 871 -9.73 7.44 -13.32
C LEU A 871 -9.77 8.19 -14.65
N LYS A 872 -10.43 9.35 -14.68
CA LYS A 872 -10.62 10.17 -15.89
C LYS A 872 -9.29 10.63 -16.50
N ASN A 873 -8.31 10.98 -15.66
CA ASN A 873 -7.07 11.61 -16.13
C ASN A 873 -6.01 10.60 -16.63
N ASN A 874 -6.02 9.36 -16.13
CA ASN A 874 -4.94 8.39 -16.42
C ASN A 874 -5.37 7.22 -17.30
N TYR A 875 -6.67 7.05 -17.55
CA TYR A 875 -7.22 5.85 -18.14
C TYR A 875 -8.40 6.16 -19.08
N TYR A 876 -8.56 5.35 -20.14
CA TYR A 876 -9.66 5.51 -21.11
C TYR A 876 -10.97 4.95 -20.56
N ASN A 877 -12.08 5.68 -20.75
CA ASN A 877 -13.39 5.31 -20.21
C ASN A 877 -14.18 4.33 -21.11
N LYS A 878 -15.38 3.91 -20.63
CA LYS A 878 -16.30 2.99 -21.34
C LYS A 878 -17.02 3.61 -22.57
N ALA A 879 -16.45 4.66 -23.17
CA ALA A 879 -16.81 5.25 -24.46
C ALA A 879 -15.56 5.60 -25.30
N ASP A 880 -14.50 6.15 -24.71
CA ASP A 880 -13.23 6.49 -25.42
C ASP A 880 -12.56 5.27 -26.01
N VAL A 881 -12.64 4.18 -25.25
CA VAL A 881 -12.22 2.91 -25.76
C VAL A 881 -13.15 2.60 -26.92
N ASP A 882 -14.50 2.68 -26.80
CA ASP A 882 -15.55 2.42 -27.83
C ASP A 882 -15.20 3.08 -29.17
N ALA A 883 -14.37 4.12 -29.30
CA ALA A 883 -13.86 4.52 -30.62
C ALA A 883 -12.91 3.50 -31.35
N LYS A 884 -12.07 2.71 -30.66
CA LYS A 884 -10.86 2.01 -31.20
C LYS A 884 -11.09 0.67 -31.97
N VAL A 885 -11.41 -0.49 -31.38
CA VAL A 885 -12.05 -1.70 -31.99
C VAL A 885 -13.18 -1.43 -33.02
N SER A 886 -13.79 -0.24 -33.12
CA SER A 886 -14.73 0.14 -34.17
C SER A 886 -13.92 0.34 -35.42
N ASN A 887 -12.91 1.19 -35.32
CA ASN A 887 -11.92 1.44 -36.33
C ASN A 887 -11.09 0.17 -36.63
N ILE A 888 -10.74 -0.67 -35.65
CA ILE A 888 -10.06 -1.96 -35.91
C ILE A 888 -11.00 -2.94 -36.60
N SER A 889 -12.24 -3.13 -36.13
CA SER A 889 -13.22 -4.05 -36.73
C SER A 889 -13.58 -3.63 -38.16
N ASN A 890 -13.83 -2.34 -38.39
CA ASN A 890 -14.02 -1.77 -39.73
C ASN A 890 -12.78 -2.01 -40.62
N THR A 891 -11.57 -1.81 -40.09
CA THR A 891 -10.31 -2.08 -40.83
C THR A 891 -10.12 -3.57 -41.13
N VAL A 892 -10.47 -4.46 -40.21
CA VAL A 892 -10.41 -5.92 -40.39
C VAL A 892 -11.44 -6.40 -41.40
N VAL A 893 -12.68 -5.89 -41.35
CA VAL A 893 -13.73 -6.18 -42.34
C VAL A 893 -13.32 -5.70 -43.73
N GLU A 894 -12.75 -4.49 -43.86
CA GLU A 894 -12.27 -3.98 -45.15
C GLU A 894 -11.04 -4.76 -45.67
N THR A 895 -10.16 -5.19 -44.76
CA THR A 895 -8.99 -6.03 -45.10
C THR A 895 -9.42 -7.42 -45.56
N ASN A 896 -10.40 -8.03 -44.91
CA ASN A 896 -10.98 -9.31 -45.32
C ASN A 896 -11.64 -9.18 -46.70
N LYS A 897 -12.45 -8.15 -46.96
CA LYS A 897 -13.01 -7.87 -48.31
C LYS A 897 -11.93 -7.77 -49.39
N LYS A 898 -10.81 -7.09 -49.10
CA LYS A 898 -9.66 -6.97 -50.02
C LYS A 898 -8.91 -8.30 -50.22
N SER A 899 -8.79 -9.11 -49.17
CA SER A 899 -8.19 -10.46 -49.22
C SER A 899 -9.03 -11.40 -50.08
N GLU A 900 -10.35 -11.42 -49.87
CA GLU A 900 -11.27 -12.25 -50.64
C GLU A 900 -11.32 -11.86 -52.13
N LEU A 901 -11.27 -10.56 -52.43
CA LEU A 901 -11.15 -10.05 -53.80
C LEU A 901 -9.83 -10.51 -54.46
N ALA A 902 -8.72 -10.51 -53.71
CA ALA A 902 -7.43 -10.98 -54.21
C ALA A 902 -7.44 -12.50 -54.48
N LEU A 903 -7.97 -13.32 -53.57
CA LEU A 903 -8.11 -14.77 -53.76
C LEU A 903 -9.00 -15.09 -54.97
N GLY A 904 -10.14 -14.40 -55.11
CA GLY A 904 -11.01 -14.50 -56.28
C GLY A 904 -10.31 -14.07 -57.58
N GLY A 905 -9.48 -13.03 -57.53
CA GLY A 905 -8.65 -12.60 -58.66
C GLY A 905 -7.61 -13.63 -59.09
N VAL A 906 -6.98 -14.32 -58.13
CA VAL A 906 -6.04 -15.42 -58.44
C VAL A 906 -6.78 -16.62 -59.03
N ALA A 907 -7.92 -17.03 -58.48
CA ALA A 907 -8.73 -18.11 -59.08
C ALA A 907 -9.14 -17.78 -60.52
N ASN A 908 -9.58 -16.53 -60.76
CA ASN A 908 -9.89 -16.02 -62.11
C ASN A 908 -8.70 -16.09 -63.07
N ALA A 909 -7.48 -15.77 -62.60
CA ALA A 909 -6.26 -15.87 -63.39
C ALA A 909 -5.87 -17.33 -63.68
N VAL A 910 -5.97 -18.23 -62.71
CA VAL A 910 -5.76 -19.68 -62.88
C VAL A 910 -6.73 -20.25 -63.92
N ALA A 911 -8.00 -19.84 -63.88
CA ALA A 911 -8.98 -20.26 -64.88
C ALA A 911 -8.62 -19.76 -66.29
N MET A 912 -8.26 -18.48 -66.46
CA MET A 912 -7.92 -17.92 -67.78
C MET A 912 -6.59 -18.46 -68.34
N ALA A 913 -5.63 -18.81 -67.49
CA ALA A 913 -4.38 -19.44 -67.89
C ALA A 913 -4.60 -20.83 -68.53
N ASN A 914 -5.55 -21.61 -67.99
CA ASN A 914 -5.90 -22.95 -68.49
C ASN A 914 -6.80 -22.95 -69.75
N LEU A 915 -7.19 -21.78 -70.28
CA LEU A 915 -7.92 -21.69 -71.55
C LEU A 915 -7.03 -22.06 -72.75
N VAL A 916 -7.43 -23.12 -73.45
CA VAL A 916 -6.74 -23.71 -74.61
C VAL A 916 -6.53 -22.68 -75.73
N GLN A 917 -5.31 -22.64 -76.26
CA GLN A 917 -4.92 -21.78 -77.39
C GLN A 917 -5.00 -22.55 -78.72
N VAL A 918 -5.30 -21.85 -79.81
CA VAL A 918 -5.19 -22.37 -81.18
C VAL A 918 -3.74 -22.80 -81.47
N ASN A 919 -3.57 -23.90 -82.21
CA ASN A 919 -2.26 -24.38 -82.67
C ASN A 919 -1.96 -23.94 -84.11
N SER A 920 -0.68 -23.81 -84.45
CA SER A 920 -0.24 -23.33 -85.77
C SER A 920 -0.35 -24.38 -86.88
N TYR A 921 -0.96 -25.55 -86.63
CA TYR A 921 -1.01 -26.68 -87.57
C TYR A 921 -2.44 -27.13 -87.93
N SER A 922 -3.48 -26.61 -87.26
CA SER A 922 -4.89 -26.89 -87.60
C SER A 922 -5.34 -26.22 -88.91
N LYS A 923 -6.36 -26.77 -89.56
CA LYS A 923 -7.12 -26.07 -90.62
C LYS A 923 -8.06 -24.99 -90.07
N HIS A 924 -8.48 -25.11 -88.81
CA HIS A 924 -9.33 -24.14 -88.12
C HIS A 924 -8.46 -23.11 -87.39
N ARG A 925 -8.55 -21.83 -87.80
CA ARG A 925 -7.71 -20.72 -87.29
C ARG A 925 -8.27 -20.00 -86.06
N HIS A 926 -9.41 -20.45 -85.53
CA HIS A 926 -10.07 -19.88 -84.35
C HIS A 926 -10.50 -20.99 -83.39
N ASN A 927 -10.48 -20.70 -82.09
CA ASN A 927 -10.86 -21.63 -81.02
C ASN A 927 -11.65 -20.90 -79.93
N LEU A 928 -12.77 -21.47 -79.51
CA LEU A 928 -13.55 -21.05 -78.34
C LEU A 928 -13.36 -22.11 -77.25
N SER A 929 -12.89 -21.69 -76.08
CA SER A 929 -12.56 -22.59 -74.97
C SER A 929 -13.19 -22.13 -73.66
N ALA A 930 -13.42 -23.07 -72.75
CA ALA A 930 -13.80 -22.82 -71.37
C ALA A 930 -12.83 -23.55 -70.43
N ALA A 931 -12.58 -22.99 -69.25
CA ALA A 931 -11.65 -23.54 -68.27
C ALA A 931 -12.07 -23.19 -66.84
N TYR A 932 -11.63 -24.00 -65.89
CA TYR A 932 -11.93 -23.84 -64.47
C TYR A 932 -10.64 -23.56 -63.68
N GLY A 933 -10.74 -22.76 -62.62
CA GLY A 933 -9.63 -22.42 -61.74
C GLY A 933 -10.06 -22.46 -60.28
N TYR A 934 -9.16 -22.91 -59.42
CA TYR A 934 -9.35 -22.95 -57.97
C TYR A 934 -8.10 -22.45 -57.26
N TYR A 935 -8.27 -21.56 -56.29
CA TYR A 935 -7.18 -21.09 -55.44
C TYR A 935 -7.70 -20.59 -54.09
N GLY A 936 -7.16 -21.11 -52.98
CA GLY A 936 -7.44 -20.61 -51.64
C GLY A 936 -8.93 -20.54 -51.24
N GLY A 937 -9.75 -21.52 -51.67
CA GLY A 937 -11.19 -21.55 -51.42
C GLY A 937 -12.03 -20.71 -52.39
N ALA A 938 -11.42 -19.97 -53.31
CA ALA A 938 -12.11 -19.31 -54.41
C ALA A 938 -12.13 -20.20 -55.65
N HIS A 939 -13.29 -20.24 -56.32
CA HIS A 939 -13.56 -21.04 -57.51
C HIS A 939 -13.88 -20.10 -58.67
N ALA A 940 -13.39 -20.38 -59.87
CA ALA A 940 -13.60 -19.53 -61.05
C ALA A 940 -13.86 -20.33 -62.32
N LEU A 941 -14.72 -19.79 -63.18
CA LEU A 941 -14.97 -20.27 -64.53
C LEU A 941 -14.52 -19.20 -65.52
N ALA A 942 -13.75 -19.59 -66.51
CA ALA A 942 -13.27 -18.75 -67.60
C ALA A 942 -13.81 -19.23 -68.95
N VAL A 943 -14.02 -18.29 -69.86
CA VAL A 943 -14.29 -18.53 -71.28
C VAL A 943 -13.34 -17.64 -72.09
N GLY A 944 -12.82 -18.14 -73.21
CA GLY A 944 -11.99 -17.34 -74.08
C GLY A 944 -11.97 -17.79 -75.52
N PHE A 945 -11.75 -16.81 -76.38
CA PHE A 945 -11.62 -16.94 -77.81
C PHE A 945 -10.16 -16.69 -78.20
N SER A 946 -9.57 -17.56 -79.00
CA SER A 946 -8.22 -17.38 -79.53
C SER A 946 -8.17 -17.65 -81.02
N GLY A 947 -7.22 -17.03 -81.73
CA GLY A 947 -7.07 -17.19 -83.17
C GLY A 947 -5.65 -16.87 -83.64
N THR A 948 -5.39 -17.18 -84.91
CA THR A 948 -4.12 -16.88 -85.58
C THR A 948 -4.37 -16.28 -86.97
N ASN A 949 -3.41 -15.52 -87.49
CA ASN A 949 -3.48 -14.93 -88.83
C ASN A 949 -3.23 -15.98 -89.94
N GLU A 950 -3.28 -15.55 -91.20
CA GLU A 950 -3.18 -16.48 -92.35
C GLU A 950 -1.78 -17.11 -92.45
N GLU A 951 -0.74 -16.30 -92.24
CA GLU A 951 0.68 -16.67 -92.17
C GLU A 951 1.06 -17.44 -90.88
N ARG A 952 0.11 -17.59 -89.95
CA ARG A 952 0.24 -18.33 -88.68
C ARG A 952 1.33 -17.83 -87.72
N ASN A 953 2.00 -16.74 -88.05
CA ASN A 953 3.07 -16.11 -87.29
C ASN A 953 2.56 -15.16 -86.18
N PHE A 954 1.26 -14.85 -86.12
CA PHE A 954 0.64 -14.02 -85.09
C PHE A 954 -0.59 -14.66 -84.44
N VAL A 955 -0.52 -14.92 -83.14
CA VAL A 955 -1.61 -15.49 -82.33
C VAL A 955 -2.20 -14.43 -81.40
N TYR A 956 -3.52 -14.42 -81.25
CA TYR A 956 -4.26 -13.56 -80.33
C TYR A 956 -5.22 -14.37 -79.44
N LYS A 957 -5.50 -13.87 -78.23
CA LYS A 957 -6.43 -14.44 -77.25
C LYS A 957 -7.18 -13.34 -76.52
N LEU A 958 -8.50 -13.50 -76.41
CA LEU A 958 -9.41 -12.74 -75.54
C LEU A 958 -10.00 -13.72 -74.52
N SER A 959 -9.99 -13.36 -73.25
CA SER A 959 -10.55 -14.21 -72.18
C SER A 959 -11.27 -13.38 -71.12
N GLY A 960 -12.37 -13.91 -70.60
CA GLY A 960 -13.06 -13.40 -69.42
C GLY A 960 -13.30 -14.51 -68.41
N SER A 961 -13.39 -14.17 -67.12
CA SER A 961 -13.72 -15.12 -66.06
C SER A 961 -14.53 -14.49 -64.93
N VAL A 962 -15.27 -15.35 -64.23
CA VAL A 962 -16.08 -15.01 -63.06
C VAL A 962 -15.81 -16.03 -61.95
N ASN A 963 -15.71 -15.56 -60.71
CA ASN A 963 -15.58 -16.43 -59.54
C ASN A 963 -16.89 -16.61 -58.75
N ASN A 964 -16.90 -17.57 -57.84
CA ASN A 964 -17.98 -17.86 -56.91
C ASN A 964 -18.35 -16.71 -55.96
N LYS A 965 -17.62 -15.59 -55.99
CA LYS A 965 -17.94 -14.33 -55.30
C LYS A 965 -18.42 -13.22 -56.25
N GLY A 966 -18.70 -13.55 -57.51
CA GLY A 966 -19.23 -12.64 -58.53
C GLY A 966 -18.22 -11.67 -59.15
N ASN A 967 -16.94 -11.73 -58.79
CA ASN A 967 -15.95 -10.79 -59.33
C ASN A 967 -15.50 -11.22 -60.72
N LEU A 968 -15.52 -10.27 -61.65
CA LEU A 968 -15.14 -10.45 -63.04
C LEU A 968 -13.65 -10.15 -63.26
N ALA A 969 -13.04 -10.84 -64.21
CA ALA A 969 -11.74 -10.49 -64.77
C ALA A 969 -11.76 -10.63 -66.29
N PHE A 970 -10.96 -9.80 -66.97
CA PHE A 970 -10.82 -9.82 -68.43
C PHE A 970 -9.32 -9.72 -68.78
N GLY A 971 -8.93 -10.36 -69.88
CA GLY A 971 -7.57 -10.37 -70.37
C GLY A 971 -7.52 -10.46 -71.88
N VAL A 972 -6.55 -9.76 -72.47
CA VAL A 972 -6.17 -9.88 -73.87
C VAL A 972 -4.68 -10.23 -73.95
N GLY A 973 -4.33 -11.07 -74.91
CA GLY A 973 -2.95 -11.47 -75.19
C GLY A 973 -2.72 -11.55 -76.69
N ALA A 974 -1.51 -11.20 -77.10
CA ALA A 974 -1.03 -11.33 -78.47
C ALA A 974 0.42 -11.81 -78.43
N GLY A 975 0.83 -12.60 -79.42
CA GLY A 975 2.18 -13.14 -79.52
C GLY A 975 2.58 -13.34 -80.98
N VAL A 976 3.85 -13.02 -81.28
CA VAL A 976 4.48 -13.32 -82.56
C VAL A 976 5.30 -14.60 -82.40
N MET A 977 5.16 -15.55 -83.32
CA MET A 977 5.99 -16.73 -83.38
C MET A 977 7.26 -16.41 -84.18
N LEU A 978 8.42 -16.67 -83.56
CA LEU A 978 9.73 -16.38 -84.13
C LEU A 978 10.46 -17.69 -84.44
N GLY A 979 11.02 -17.75 -85.65
CA GLY A 979 11.69 -18.90 -86.22
C GLY A 979 11.59 -18.81 -87.75
N GLU A 980 12.47 -19.50 -88.47
CA GLU A 980 12.26 -19.65 -89.91
C GLU A 980 11.02 -20.50 -90.15
N GLU A 981 10.21 -20.08 -91.12
CA GLU A 981 9.20 -20.94 -91.72
C GLU A 981 9.97 -22.07 -92.41
N ASN A 982 10.17 -23.17 -91.68
CA ASN A 982 10.47 -24.48 -92.26
C ASN A 982 9.22 -24.93 -93.00
N ASP A 983 8.99 -24.26 -94.11
CA ASP A 983 8.16 -24.70 -95.20
C ASP A 983 8.58 -26.14 -95.49
N TYR A 984 7.58 -27.02 -95.47
CA TYR A 984 7.75 -28.47 -95.47
C TYR A 984 8.76 -28.86 -96.56
N ILE A 985 9.94 -29.39 -96.17
CA ILE A 985 10.99 -29.74 -97.15
C ILE A 985 10.41 -30.79 -98.10
N GLU A 986 9.93 -30.33 -99.26
CA GLU A 986 9.59 -31.20 -100.36
C GLU A 986 10.88 -31.88 -100.79
N SER A 987 10.98 -33.18 -100.48
CA SER A 987 12.14 -33.96 -100.88
C SER A 987 12.34 -33.85 -102.39
N THR A 988 13.57 -34.06 -102.84
CA THR A 988 13.92 -34.05 -104.27
C THR A 988 13.02 -35.00 -105.10
N GLU A 989 12.41 -36.00 -104.45
CA GLU A 989 11.41 -36.91 -105.03
C GLU A 989 10.05 -36.25 -105.24
N VAL A 990 9.57 -35.39 -104.33
CA VAL A 990 8.30 -34.65 -104.51
C VAL A 990 8.42 -33.67 -105.69
N LYS A 991 9.58 -33.04 -105.87
CA LYS A 991 9.84 -32.17 -107.03
C LYS A 991 9.83 -32.96 -108.35
N LYS A 992 10.48 -34.13 -108.39
CA LYS A 992 10.41 -35.09 -109.52
C LYS A 992 9.00 -35.63 -109.75
N LEU A 993 8.22 -35.90 -108.70
CA LEU A 993 6.83 -36.31 -108.79
C LEU A 993 5.95 -35.22 -109.41
N LYS A 994 6.14 -33.94 -109.05
CA LYS A 994 5.42 -32.82 -109.69
C LYS A 994 5.76 -32.68 -111.18
N GLU A 995 7.02 -32.83 -111.57
CA GLU A 995 7.40 -32.87 -113.00
C GLU A 995 6.80 -34.08 -113.73
N THR A 996 6.83 -35.26 -113.12
CA THR A 996 6.25 -36.49 -113.70
C THR A 996 4.74 -36.38 -113.85
N VAL A 997 4.04 -35.82 -112.86
CA VAL A 997 2.59 -35.57 -112.91
C VAL A 997 2.24 -34.51 -113.96
N LYS A 998 3.11 -33.50 -114.16
CA LYS A 998 2.95 -32.52 -115.25
C LYS A 998 3.09 -33.20 -116.62
N GLU A 999 4.14 -33.98 -116.84
CA GLU A 999 4.29 -34.76 -118.09
C GLU A 999 3.12 -35.71 -118.33
N GLN A 1000 2.63 -36.38 -117.28
CA GLN A 1000 1.48 -37.29 -117.39
C GLN A 1000 0.20 -36.51 -117.73
N ARG A 1001 -0.03 -35.33 -117.15
CA ARG A 1001 -1.17 -34.47 -117.48
C ARG A 1001 -1.10 -33.95 -118.92
N ASP A 1002 0.10 -33.57 -119.40
CA ASP A 1002 0.31 -33.15 -120.79
C ASP A 1002 0.10 -34.33 -121.77
N LYS A 1003 0.56 -35.54 -121.42
CA LYS A 1003 0.27 -36.78 -122.18
C LYS A 1003 -1.21 -37.12 -122.19
N ILE A 1004 -1.91 -36.98 -121.06
CA ILE A 1004 -3.37 -37.19 -120.95
C ILE A 1004 -4.12 -36.17 -121.81
N SER A 1005 -3.79 -34.87 -121.74
CA SER A 1005 -4.44 -33.85 -122.58
C SER A 1005 -4.23 -34.10 -124.09
N ASN A 1006 -3.07 -34.63 -124.46
CA ASN A 1006 -2.79 -35.00 -125.85
C ASN A 1006 -3.53 -36.29 -126.28
N LEU A 1007 -3.73 -37.24 -125.35
CA LEU A 1007 -4.58 -38.42 -125.55
C LEU A 1007 -6.07 -38.05 -125.60
N GLU A 1008 -6.54 -37.12 -124.79
CA GLU A 1008 -7.90 -36.57 -124.83
C GLU A 1008 -8.18 -35.88 -126.17
N LYS A 1009 -7.23 -35.08 -126.69
CA LYS A 1009 -7.33 -34.53 -128.05
C LYS A 1009 -7.44 -35.60 -129.12
N LYS A 1010 -6.60 -36.64 -129.07
CA LYS A 1010 -6.67 -37.77 -130.01
C LYS A 1010 -7.96 -38.58 -129.86
N LEU A 1011 -8.47 -38.75 -128.64
CA LEU A 1011 -9.74 -39.41 -128.37
C LEU A 1011 -10.91 -38.59 -128.91
N ASP A 1012 -10.86 -37.25 -128.81
CA ASP A 1012 -11.86 -36.35 -129.37
C ASP A 1012 -11.81 -36.31 -130.92
N GLU A 1013 -10.63 -36.45 -131.53
CA GLU A 1013 -10.47 -36.69 -132.98
C GLU A 1013 -11.04 -38.05 -133.41
N VAL A 1014 -10.79 -39.13 -132.64
CA VAL A 1014 -11.35 -40.47 -132.90
C VAL A 1014 -12.88 -40.48 -132.70
N LEU A 1015 -13.41 -39.78 -131.69
CA LEU A 1015 -14.85 -39.61 -131.47
C LEU A 1015 -15.51 -38.80 -132.59
N LYS A 1016 -14.80 -37.85 -133.20
CA LYS A 1016 -15.25 -37.14 -134.41
C LYS A 1016 -15.25 -38.04 -135.65
N LEU A 1017 -14.31 -38.98 -135.76
CA LEU A 1017 -14.27 -39.98 -136.83
C LEU A 1017 -15.34 -41.06 -136.69
N ILE A 1018 -15.74 -41.44 -135.47
CA ILE A 1018 -16.81 -42.42 -135.19
C ILE A 1018 -18.22 -41.80 -135.34
N LYS A 1019 -18.33 -40.47 -135.41
CA LYS A 1019 -19.59 -39.74 -135.67
C LYS A 1019 -19.82 -39.40 -137.16
N LYS A 1020 -19.06 -40.01 -138.06
CA LYS A 1020 -19.23 -39.95 -139.52
C LYS A 1020 -19.42 -41.36 -140.08
#